data_AF-A0A1G6ATZ6-F1
#
_entry.id   AF-A0A1G6ATZ6-F1
#
_cell.length_a   1.000
_cell.length_b   1.000
_cell.length_c   1.000
_cell.angle_alpha   90.00
_cell.angle_beta   90.00
_cell.angle_gamma   90.00
#
_symmetry.space_group_name_H-M   'P 1'
#
loop_
_entity.id
_entity.type
_entity.pdbx_description
1 polymer ?
#
loop_
_entity_poly.entity_id
_entity_poly.type
_entity_poly.pdbx_seq_one_letter_code
_entity_poly.pdbx_strand_id
1 'polypeptide(L)'
;MYREKLTALGEFVSAAEKLKNSDQLEKLIGECLTQLGDLDGEREISILADKLFRLSRRLVGMRSDNEAVRRLAELSLEERIELEQVEHIIEGNLLCYHFQPIVSAVDGSVYSYEALMRPVGSPLISPFHILKYAALTERLQDIEKATFMNVLKLIDTEPERFYGKPVFINSIPNIVLPPEDSNMIAELLVRNADRAVIEMTERGELDERKFDYLRKRYRTVNVRIAIDDYGTGYSNVKNLLSYMPDYVKIDRSLLSEIQNSQKKRHFVRDIIEFCHDNGILALAEGVETSEELRAVILMGIDLIQGFYTGRPVPDPVETINDEIVAEIRRCRAELTDGIASKQYVASAGERVLLEKVLRDGCASVLVGKDIPKGGKVTVAGTPQNETAIAVLVSKEFSGTLIIENVNLVSLKNAPCISLADGSDVKLQIAGECHFMGGGIKVPRKARLEVVGKGAVVMHLDDSDYFGFGNDMGSQNGDIIMSHDCMIYIEANGQSGVGIGSGRGGGKIEINSGKYLISQRGGYGVSIGTLNEPVRIDIQNCDLETKLSSAKGTSVGSLHSRAEISIRRSSFRCFAGGLTVSALGTVDGSGANILVNNSNVTLDVRADELTAVGALNGTSEIDISKASFMIAAGGVNALAFGGAGHPTSLSISNADVGVELTTEVENGFCADREGIRISGGRCIFTVNGKTEEY
;
A
#
# COMPACT_ATOMS: atom_id res chain seq x y z
N MET A 1 -46.52 54.66 44.57
CA MET A 1 -45.71 54.53 43.34
C MET A 1 -45.09 53.15 43.12
N TYR A 2 -44.06 52.69 43.87
CA TYR A 2 -43.43 51.39 43.60
C TYR A 2 -44.35 50.18 43.89
N ARG A 3 -45.15 50.26 44.95
CA ARG A 3 -46.16 49.24 45.30
C ARG A 3 -47.28 49.13 44.26
N GLU A 4 -47.78 50.25 43.75
CA GLU A 4 -48.85 50.26 42.73
C GLU A 4 -48.37 49.64 41.41
N LYS A 5 -47.10 49.88 41.03
CA LYS A 5 -46.49 49.28 39.84
C LYS A 5 -46.30 47.77 39.97
N LEU A 6 -45.95 47.29 41.17
CA LEU A 6 -45.89 45.85 41.48
C LEU A 6 -47.29 45.20 41.45
N THR A 7 -48.32 45.90 41.93
CA THR A 7 -49.71 45.42 41.86
C THR A 7 -50.20 45.35 40.41
N ALA A 8 -49.94 46.38 39.59
CA ALA A 8 -50.26 46.38 38.17
C ALA A 8 -49.56 45.24 37.41
N LEU A 9 -48.30 44.94 37.75
CA LEU A 9 -47.59 43.77 37.20
C LEU A 9 -48.24 42.44 37.61
N GLY A 10 -48.67 42.31 38.86
CA GLY A 10 -49.36 41.12 39.36
C GLY A 10 -50.70 40.88 38.65
N GLU A 11 -51.46 41.95 38.40
CA GLU A 11 -52.73 41.92 37.66
C GLU A 11 -52.51 41.57 36.19
N PHE A 12 -51.48 42.13 35.55
CA PHE A 12 -51.10 41.80 34.18
C PHE A 12 -50.78 40.32 34.02
N VAL A 13 -49.95 39.74 34.89
CA VAL A 13 -49.56 38.32 34.83
C VAL A 13 -50.80 37.43 34.95
N SER A 14 -51.70 37.73 35.89
CA SER A 14 -52.92 36.94 36.10
C SER A 14 -53.95 37.07 34.96
N ALA A 15 -53.96 38.21 34.26
CA ALA A 15 -54.78 38.41 33.07
C ALA A 15 -54.19 37.70 31.84
N ALA A 16 -52.86 37.77 31.65
CA ALA A 16 -52.16 37.13 30.54
C ALA A 16 -52.32 35.59 30.54
N GLU A 17 -52.35 34.97 31.72
CA GLU A 17 -52.60 33.52 31.89
C GLU A 17 -53.96 33.05 31.32
N LYS A 18 -54.94 33.96 31.21
CA LYS A 18 -56.33 33.64 30.82
C LYS A 18 -56.62 33.87 29.33
N LEU A 19 -55.69 34.45 28.58
CA LEU A 19 -55.90 34.80 27.18
C LEU A 19 -55.84 33.58 26.24
N LYS A 20 -56.52 33.70 25.10
CA LYS A 20 -56.69 32.61 24.11
C LYS A 20 -56.20 32.95 22.71
N ASN A 21 -55.85 34.20 22.41
CA ASN A 21 -55.29 34.62 21.12
C ASN A 21 -54.27 35.77 21.26
N SER A 22 -53.48 36.00 20.21
CA SER A 22 -52.39 36.98 20.15
C SER A 22 -52.87 38.44 20.21
N ASP A 23 -54.00 38.76 19.58
CA ASP A 23 -54.48 40.14 19.44
C ASP A 23 -54.97 40.70 20.79
N GLN A 24 -55.54 39.85 21.66
CA GLN A 24 -55.92 40.23 23.01
C GLN A 24 -54.71 40.49 23.92
N LEU A 25 -53.58 39.82 23.64
CA LEU A 25 -52.36 39.94 24.40
C LEU A 25 -51.59 41.23 24.05
N GLU A 26 -51.52 41.61 22.78
CA GLU A 26 -50.95 42.90 22.36
C GLU A 26 -51.71 44.08 22.99
N LYS A 27 -53.04 44.00 23.03
CA LYS A 27 -53.87 45.02 23.69
C LYS A 27 -53.60 45.11 25.19
N LEU A 28 -53.50 43.97 25.88
CA LEU A 28 -53.20 43.90 27.32
C LEU A 28 -51.79 44.44 27.64
N ILE A 29 -50.81 44.20 26.76
CA ILE A 29 -49.45 44.75 26.88
C ILE A 29 -49.46 46.27 26.70
N GLY A 30 -50.17 46.78 25.69
CA GLY A 30 -50.32 48.23 25.49
C GLY A 30 -50.96 48.94 26.70
N GLU A 31 -51.99 48.33 27.29
CA GLU A 31 -52.65 48.83 28.50
C GLU A 31 -51.70 48.83 29.73
N CYS A 32 -50.90 47.77 29.91
CA CYS A 32 -49.92 47.66 30.99
C CYS A 32 -48.77 48.69 30.85
N LEU A 33 -48.25 48.87 29.63
CA LEU A 33 -47.22 49.87 29.35
C LEU A 33 -47.74 51.30 29.59
N THR A 34 -48.99 51.57 29.24
CA THR A 34 -49.64 52.87 29.49
C THR A 34 -49.82 53.13 30.99
N GLN A 35 -50.15 52.11 31.79
CA GLN A 35 -50.28 52.20 33.25
C GLN A 35 -48.94 52.37 33.98
N LEU A 36 -47.84 51.92 33.39
CA LEU A 36 -46.50 52.09 33.97
C LEU A 36 -45.99 53.54 33.85
N GLY A 37 -46.50 54.31 32.88
CA GLY A 37 -46.24 55.75 32.68
C GLY A 37 -44.83 56.09 32.16
N ASP A 38 -44.59 57.35 31.80
CA ASP A 38 -43.24 57.87 31.47
C ASP A 38 -42.34 57.79 32.71
N LEU A 39 -41.27 57.03 32.61
CA LEU A 39 -40.30 56.78 33.67
C LEU A 39 -38.89 56.94 33.11
N ASP A 40 -38.14 57.88 33.68
CA ASP A 40 -36.72 58.07 33.41
C ASP A 40 -35.91 56.86 33.90
N GLY A 41 -35.70 55.88 33.00
CA GLY A 41 -35.00 54.65 33.31
C GLY A 41 -35.04 53.63 32.17
N GLU A 42 -34.64 54.02 30.95
CA GLU A 42 -34.76 53.23 29.71
C GLU A 42 -34.18 51.80 29.79
N ARG A 43 -33.17 51.54 30.64
CA ARG A 43 -32.51 50.22 30.75
C ARG A 43 -33.29 49.19 31.56
N GLU A 44 -33.82 49.55 32.72
CA GLU A 44 -34.49 48.58 33.61
C GLU A 44 -35.87 48.19 33.09
N ILE A 45 -36.54 49.11 32.39
CA ILE A 45 -37.85 48.89 31.78
C ILE A 45 -37.74 48.07 30.50
N SER A 46 -36.70 48.28 29.67
CA SER A 46 -36.43 47.42 28.50
C SER A 46 -36.18 45.97 28.91
N ILE A 47 -35.43 45.75 30.01
CA ILE A 47 -35.21 44.42 30.59
C ILE A 47 -36.52 43.81 31.13
N LEU A 48 -37.41 44.63 31.72
CA LEU A 48 -38.69 44.16 32.26
C LEU A 48 -39.71 43.85 31.14
N ALA A 49 -39.77 44.69 30.11
CA ALA A 49 -40.59 44.51 28.92
C ALA A 49 -40.15 43.27 28.14
N ASP A 50 -38.85 43.05 27.99
CA ASP A 50 -38.31 41.83 27.40
C ASP A 50 -38.66 40.59 28.25
N LYS A 51 -38.58 40.67 29.59
CA LYS A 51 -39.01 39.58 30.48
C LYS A 51 -40.52 39.28 30.39
N LEU A 52 -41.36 40.30 30.27
CA LEU A 52 -42.81 40.15 30.07
C LEU A 52 -43.13 39.57 28.68
N PHE A 53 -42.42 40.01 27.65
CA PHE A 53 -42.49 39.47 26.30
C PHE A 53 -42.10 37.99 26.28
N ARG A 54 -41.01 37.60 26.97
CA ARG A 54 -40.58 36.20 27.19
C ARG A 54 -41.67 35.36 27.85
N LEU A 55 -42.27 35.84 28.94
CA LEU A 55 -43.34 35.13 29.66
C LEU A 55 -44.57 34.92 28.78
N SER A 56 -44.92 35.92 27.99
CA SER A 56 -46.07 35.89 27.09
C SER A 56 -45.88 34.93 25.91
N ARG A 57 -44.70 34.91 25.27
CA ARG A 57 -44.35 33.96 24.21
C ARG A 57 -44.21 32.54 24.73
N ARG A 58 -43.68 32.36 25.94
CA ARG A 58 -43.60 31.05 26.60
C ARG A 58 -44.99 30.48 26.88
N LEU A 59 -45.95 31.31 27.29
CA LEU A 59 -47.36 30.90 27.47
C LEU A 59 -48.07 30.54 26.15
N VAL A 60 -47.77 31.23 25.05
CA VAL A 60 -48.30 30.93 23.71
C VAL A 60 -47.64 29.67 23.12
N GLY A 61 -46.32 29.54 23.23
CA GLY A 61 -45.55 28.37 22.78
C GLY A 61 -45.94 27.10 23.54
N MET A 62 -46.12 27.18 24.87
CA MET A 62 -46.56 26.04 25.70
C MET A 62 -47.92 25.46 25.29
N ARG A 63 -48.73 26.17 24.49
CA ARG A 63 -50.01 25.68 23.94
C ARG A 63 -49.93 25.23 22.47
N SER A 64 -48.79 25.36 21.81
CA SER A 64 -48.52 24.75 20.51
C SER A 64 -48.07 23.30 20.71
N ASP A 65 -48.63 22.35 19.97
CA ASP A 65 -48.13 20.95 19.97
C ASP A 65 -46.84 20.79 19.15
N ASN A 66 -46.41 21.83 18.42
CA ASN A 66 -45.18 21.83 17.64
C ASN A 66 -43.96 22.26 18.50
N GLU A 67 -43.02 21.34 18.68
CA GLU A 67 -41.80 21.50 19.48
C GLU A 67 -40.87 22.63 18.95
N ALA A 68 -40.78 22.82 17.64
CA ALA A 68 -39.98 23.89 17.04
C ALA A 68 -40.52 25.27 17.43
N VAL A 69 -41.85 25.44 17.43
CA VAL A 69 -42.52 26.69 17.84
C VAL A 69 -42.28 27.00 19.32
N ARG A 70 -42.26 25.97 20.18
CA ARG A 70 -41.89 26.13 21.61
C ARG A 70 -40.45 26.60 21.75
N ARG A 71 -39.52 25.95 21.04
CA ARG A 71 -38.09 26.23 21.13
C ARG A 71 -37.73 27.61 20.60
N LEU A 72 -38.37 28.07 19.52
CA LEU A 72 -38.25 29.43 19.00
C LEU A 72 -38.76 30.50 19.99
N ALA A 73 -39.81 30.17 20.77
CA ALA A 73 -40.35 31.07 21.78
C ALA A 73 -39.41 31.25 23.00
N GLU A 74 -38.54 30.27 23.25
CA GLU A 74 -37.62 30.23 24.40
C GLU A 74 -36.21 30.77 24.12
N LEU A 75 -35.89 31.12 22.86
CA LEU A 75 -34.58 31.66 22.48
C LEU A 75 -34.22 32.94 23.24
N SER A 76 -32.97 33.01 23.69
CA SER A 76 -32.36 34.20 24.27
C SER A 76 -32.18 35.33 23.23
N LEU A 77 -31.87 36.54 23.69
CA LEU A 77 -31.61 37.68 22.79
C LEU A 77 -30.43 37.40 21.85
N GLU A 78 -29.37 36.78 22.38
CA GLU A 78 -28.18 36.40 21.60
C GLU A 78 -28.56 35.38 20.51
N GLU A 79 -29.28 34.32 20.86
CA GLU A 79 -29.72 33.30 19.89
C GLU A 79 -30.69 33.84 18.83
N ARG A 80 -31.44 34.91 19.13
CA ARG A 80 -32.31 35.58 18.15
C ARG A 80 -31.51 36.40 17.15
N ILE A 81 -30.47 37.10 17.60
CA ILE A 81 -29.55 37.81 16.71
C ILE A 81 -28.84 36.80 15.81
N GLU A 82 -28.42 35.66 16.35
CA GLU A 82 -27.84 34.58 15.54
C GLU A 82 -28.85 34.01 14.53
N LEU A 83 -30.10 33.79 14.94
CA LEU A 83 -31.17 33.32 14.07
C LEU A 83 -31.42 34.30 12.90
N GLU A 84 -31.57 35.59 13.18
CA GLU A 84 -31.79 36.64 12.17
C GLU A 84 -30.62 36.70 11.17
N GLN A 85 -29.39 36.57 11.67
CA GLN A 85 -28.21 36.46 10.81
C GLN A 85 -28.23 35.21 9.93
N VAL A 86 -28.64 34.05 10.47
CA VAL A 86 -28.77 32.83 9.69
C VAL A 86 -29.87 32.95 8.64
N GLU A 87 -31.02 33.55 8.97
CA GLU A 87 -32.10 33.81 8.00
C GLU A 87 -31.58 34.66 6.83
N HIS A 88 -30.85 35.74 7.13
CA HIS A 88 -30.21 36.57 6.10
C HIS A 88 -29.22 35.79 5.24
N ILE A 89 -28.40 34.91 5.86
CA ILE A 89 -27.45 34.06 5.13
C ILE A 89 -28.18 33.11 4.17
N ILE A 90 -29.27 32.48 4.61
CA ILE A 90 -30.04 31.54 3.79
C ILE A 90 -30.73 32.28 2.64
N GLU A 91 -31.43 33.38 2.93
CA GLU A 91 -32.16 34.17 1.94
C GLU A 91 -31.25 34.75 0.85
N GLY A 92 -30.06 35.21 1.23
CA GLY A 92 -29.07 35.75 0.30
C GLY A 92 -28.18 34.72 -0.36
N ASN A 93 -28.29 33.41 -0.03
CA ASN A 93 -27.30 32.38 -0.37
C ASN A 93 -25.86 32.84 -0.08
N LEU A 94 -25.64 33.43 1.09
CA LEU A 94 -24.36 33.99 1.53
C LEU A 94 -23.44 32.90 2.08
N LEU A 95 -23.29 31.83 1.31
CA LEU A 95 -22.48 30.66 1.64
C LEU A 95 -21.25 30.61 0.73
N CYS A 96 -20.08 30.44 1.33
CA CYS A 96 -18.85 30.07 0.65
C CYS A 96 -18.36 28.71 1.15
N TYR A 97 -17.35 28.14 0.49
CA TYR A 97 -16.83 26.81 0.82
C TYR A 97 -15.32 26.87 0.97
N HIS A 98 -14.84 26.27 2.04
CA HIS A 98 -13.42 25.95 2.19
C HIS A 98 -13.22 24.49 1.83
N PHE A 99 -12.07 24.16 1.27
CA PHE A 99 -11.71 22.84 0.80
C PHE A 99 -10.62 22.28 1.69
N GLN A 100 -10.85 21.09 2.25
CA GLN A 100 -9.85 20.38 3.03
C GLN A 100 -9.28 19.22 2.19
N PRO A 101 -7.95 19.07 2.09
CA PRO A 101 -7.37 17.97 1.33
C PRO A 101 -7.59 16.61 2.02
N ILE A 102 -7.95 15.61 1.22
CA ILE A 102 -7.92 14.20 1.55
C ILE A 102 -6.71 13.59 0.84
N VAL A 103 -5.86 12.91 1.60
CA VAL A 103 -4.51 12.53 1.17
C VAL A 103 -4.38 11.01 1.06
N SER A 104 -3.69 10.54 0.03
CA SER A 104 -3.32 9.15 -0.16
C SER A 104 -2.34 8.69 0.93
N ALA A 105 -2.69 7.61 1.64
CA ALA A 105 -1.81 6.97 2.64
C ALA A 105 -0.64 6.19 2.01
N VAL A 106 -0.60 6.08 0.67
CA VAL A 106 0.44 5.35 -0.06
C VAL A 106 1.65 6.24 -0.31
N ASP A 107 1.42 7.43 -0.83
CA ASP A 107 2.47 8.29 -1.39
C ASP A 107 2.44 9.74 -0.90
N GLY A 108 1.42 10.10 -0.11
CA GLY A 108 1.20 11.44 0.43
C GLY A 108 0.60 12.44 -0.58
N SER A 109 0.18 11.99 -1.76
CA SER A 109 -0.44 12.88 -2.77
C SER A 109 -1.87 13.28 -2.37
N VAL A 110 -2.32 14.47 -2.79
CA VAL A 110 -3.72 14.87 -2.62
C VAL A 110 -4.60 14.02 -3.54
N TYR A 111 -5.54 13.29 -2.94
CA TYR A 111 -6.47 12.39 -3.62
C TYR A 111 -7.76 13.12 -4.00
N SER A 112 -8.32 13.90 -3.08
CA SER A 112 -9.58 14.63 -3.24
C SER A 112 -9.67 15.79 -2.25
N TYR A 113 -10.77 16.55 -2.29
CA TYR A 113 -11.07 17.60 -1.33
C TYR A 113 -12.45 17.42 -0.71
N GLU A 114 -12.64 17.83 0.54
CA GLU A 114 -13.97 17.98 1.14
C GLU A 114 -14.41 19.43 1.13
N ALA A 115 -15.60 19.71 0.59
CA ALA A 115 -16.21 21.03 0.59
C ALA A 115 -16.94 21.30 1.90
N LEU A 116 -16.44 22.28 2.66
CA LEU A 116 -16.94 22.65 3.97
C LEU A 116 -17.54 24.05 3.97
N MET A 117 -18.85 24.13 4.15
CA MET A 117 -19.63 25.37 4.16
C MET A 117 -19.11 26.39 5.19
N ARG A 118 -19.08 27.67 4.82
CA ARG A 118 -18.77 28.83 5.66
C ARG A 118 -19.71 29.99 5.33
N PRO A 119 -20.12 30.83 6.29
CA PRO A 119 -20.87 32.04 5.98
C PRO A 119 -19.97 33.13 5.40
N VAL A 120 -20.49 33.85 4.40
CA VAL A 120 -19.84 35.04 3.85
C VAL A 120 -20.02 36.21 4.82
N GLY A 121 -18.93 36.87 5.21
CA GLY A 121 -18.97 38.15 5.93
C GLY A 121 -19.40 38.12 7.40
N SER A 122 -19.76 36.96 7.97
CA SER A 122 -20.15 36.82 9.38
C SER A 122 -19.29 35.78 10.13
N PRO A 123 -18.10 36.17 10.64
CA PRO A 123 -17.17 35.24 11.30
C PRO A 123 -17.69 34.69 12.65
N LEU A 124 -18.73 35.31 13.23
CA LEU A 124 -19.34 34.88 14.49
C LEU A 124 -20.35 33.74 14.31
N ILE A 125 -20.87 33.54 13.09
CA ILE A 125 -21.76 32.43 12.78
C ILE A 125 -20.94 31.23 12.34
N SER A 126 -21.10 30.11 13.05
CA SER A 126 -20.47 28.85 12.67
C SER A 126 -21.39 28.03 11.74
N PRO A 127 -20.84 27.07 10.97
CA PRO A 127 -21.68 26.12 10.23
C PRO A 127 -22.67 25.37 11.12
N PHE A 128 -22.30 25.09 12.37
CA PHE A 128 -23.20 24.50 13.37
C PHE A 128 -24.39 25.41 13.69
N HIS A 129 -24.17 26.73 13.85
CA HIS A 129 -25.26 27.68 14.04
C HIS A 129 -26.21 27.71 12.84
N ILE A 130 -25.68 27.70 11.62
CA ILE A 130 -26.50 27.66 10.39
C ILE A 130 -27.40 26.44 10.39
N LEU A 131 -26.86 25.23 10.61
CA LEU A 131 -27.64 24.00 10.65
C LEU A 131 -28.65 23.97 11.81
N LYS A 132 -28.25 24.41 13.01
CA LYS A 132 -29.12 24.52 14.21
C LYS A 132 -30.35 25.37 13.89
N TYR A 133 -30.14 26.59 13.40
CA TYR A 133 -31.24 27.53 13.17
C TYR A 133 -32.05 27.21 11.92
N ALA A 134 -31.42 26.69 10.85
CA ALA A 134 -32.15 26.17 9.69
C ALA A 134 -33.05 24.98 10.06
N ALA A 135 -32.64 24.11 10.97
CA ALA A 135 -33.49 23.04 11.49
C ALA A 135 -34.68 23.59 12.28
N LEU A 136 -34.44 24.60 13.14
CA LEU A 136 -35.49 25.24 13.94
C LEU A 136 -36.54 25.97 13.10
N THR A 137 -36.16 26.47 11.92
CA THR A 137 -37.04 27.19 11.00
C THR A 137 -37.51 26.35 9.80
N GLU A 138 -37.24 25.04 9.80
CA GLU A 138 -37.60 24.11 8.72
C GLU A 138 -36.99 24.47 7.34
N ARG A 139 -35.82 25.12 7.34
CA ARG A 139 -35.07 25.60 6.15
C ARG A 139 -33.87 24.73 5.76
N LEU A 140 -33.73 23.51 6.31
CA LEU A 140 -32.61 22.61 5.96
C LEU A 140 -32.57 22.26 4.46
N GLN A 141 -33.72 22.22 3.79
CA GLN A 141 -33.81 22.01 2.35
C GLN A 141 -33.11 23.12 1.54
N ASP A 142 -33.12 24.36 2.04
CA ASP A 142 -32.47 25.48 1.37
C ASP A 142 -30.95 25.38 1.49
N ILE A 143 -30.45 24.90 2.63
CA ILE A 143 -29.02 24.63 2.84
C ILE A 143 -28.55 23.48 1.96
N GLU A 144 -29.33 22.38 1.89
CA GLU A 144 -29.03 21.24 1.03
C GLU A 144 -28.95 21.68 -0.44
N LYS A 145 -29.99 22.38 -0.92
CA LYS A 145 -30.03 22.93 -2.29
C LYS A 145 -28.85 23.85 -2.56
N ALA A 146 -28.60 24.82 -1.68
CA ALA A 146 -27.52 25.78 -1.86
C ALA A 146 -26.15 25.09 -1.92
N THR A 147 -25.92 24.10 -1.05
CA THR A 147 -24.65 23.34 -1.01
C THR A 147 -24.38 22.60 -2.30
N PHE A 148 -25.33 21.80 -2.78
CA PHE A 148 -25.17 21.11 -4.05
C PHE A 148 -25.00 22.08 -5.21
N MET A 149 -25.85 23.11 -5.31
CA MET A 149 -25.81 24.06 -6.41
C MET A 149 -24.51 24.87 -6.45
N ASN A 150 -24.05 25.38 -5.31
CA ASN A 150 -22.85 26.20 -5.24
C ASN A 150 -21.61 25.37 -5.54
N VAL A 151 -21.46 24.18 -4.93
CA VAL A 151 -20.27 23.34 -5.11
C VAL A 151 -20.22 22.72 -6.50
N LEU A 152 -21.33 22.16 -7.01
CA LEU A 152 -21.33 21.59 -8.36
C LEU A 152 -21.11 22.64 -9.44
N LYS A 153 -21.61 23.86 -9.25
CA LYS A 153 -21.32 24.96 -10.16
C LYS A 153 -19.82 25.30 -10.16
N LEU A 154 -19.17 25.35 -8.99
CA LEU A 154 -17.72 25.57 -8.91
C LEU A 154 -16.93 24.47 -9.65
N ILE A 155 -17.32 23.20 -9.49
CA ILE A 155 -16.68 22.07 -10.18
C ILE A 155 -16.87 22.17 -11.71
N ASP A 156 -18.06 22.58 -12.16
CA ASP A 156 -18.41 22.70 -13.57
C ASP A 156 -17.71 23.88 -14.26
N THR A 157 -17.64 25.04 -13.59
CA THR A 157 -17.10 26.28 -14.18
C THR A 157 -15.61 26.50 -13.95
N GLU A 158 -15.04 25.93 -12.88
CA GLU A 158 -13.64 26.09 -12.49
C GLU A 158 -12.95 24.73 -12.25
N PRO A 159 -12.95 23.79 -13.21
CA PRO A 159 -12.45 22.43 -12.97
C PRO A 159 -10.95 22.37 -12.65
N GLU A 160 -10.16 23.29 -13.22
CA GLU A 160 -8.71 23.38 -12.98
C GLU A 160 -8.38 23.76 -11.53
N ARG A 161 -9.32 24.39 -10.81
CA ARG A 161 -9.16 24.77 -9.41
C ARG A 161 -8.93 23.57 -8.49
N PHE A 162 -9.38 22.40 -8.92
CA PHE A 162 -9.28 21.15 -8.16
C PHE A 162 -8.21 20.21 -8.71
N TYR A 163 -7.36 20.65 -9.64
CA TYR A 163 -6.24 19.84 -10.19
C TYR A 163 -6.67 18.46 -10.71
N GLY A 164 -7.88 18.37 -11.27
CA GLY A 164 -8.48 17.11 -11.74
C GLY A 164 -8.88 16.13 -10.62
N LYS A 165 -8.92 16.57 -9.36
CA LYS A 165 -9.31 15.76 -8.20
C LYS A 165 -10.80 15.91 -7.88
N PRO A 166 -11.45 14.85 -7.39
CA PRO A 166 -12.86 14.92 -7.02
C PRO A 166 -13.09 15.72 -5.73
N VAL A 167 -14.33 16.17 -5.54
CA VAL A 167 -14.78 16.95 -4.39
C VAL A 167 -15.91 16.22 -3.66
N PHE A 168 -15.75 16.04 -2.36
CA PHE A 168 -16.73 15.47 -1.45
C PHE A 168 -17.73 16.55 -1.04
N ILE A 169 -19.01 16.24 -1.19
CA ILE A 169 -20.14 17.14 -0.93
C ILE A 169 -21.01 16.51 0.16
N ASN A 170 -21.09 17.20 1.29
CA ASN A 170 -21.96 16.81 2.41
C ASN A 170 -23.44 16.89 2.04
N SER A 171 -24.19 15.82 2.32
CA SER A 171 -25.65 15.76 2.20
C SER A 171 -26.31 15.61 3.57
N ILE A 172 -27.35 16.41 3.82
CA ILE A 172 -28.10 16.40 5.07
C ILE A 172 -29.05 15.19 5.08
N PRO A 173 -28.96 14.28 6.06
CA PRO A 173 -29.84 13.12 6.15
C PRO A 173 -31.32 13.49 6.17
N ASN A 174 -32.15 12.66 5.55
CA ASN A 174 -33.62 12.74 5.57
C ASN A 174 -34.25 13.98 4.90
N ILE A 175 -33.47 14.85 4.26
CA ILE A 175 -33.98 15.95 3.44
C ILE A 175 -34.27 15.45 2.02
N VAL A 176 -35.51 15.68 1.56
CA VAL A 176 -35.92 15.39 0.18
C VAL A 176 -36.25 16.71 -0.48
N LEU A 177 -35.44 17.09 -1.47
CA LEU A 177 -35.65 18.32 -2.21
C LEU A 177 -36.90 18.23 -3.11
N PRO A 178 -37.55 19.37 -3.40
CA PRO A 178 -38.60 19.43 -4.42
C PRO A 178 -38.14 18.83 -5.76
N PRO A 179 -39.02 18.21 -6.56
CA PRO A 179 -38.64 17.53 -7.80
C PRO A 179 -37.85 18.39 -8.78
N GLU A 180 -38.18 19.68 -8.90
CA GLU A 180 -37.48 20.63 -9.76
C GLU A 180 -36.01 20.77 -9.37
N ASP A 181 -35.75 21.06 -8.09
CA ASP A 181 -34.40 21.20 -7.54
C ASP A 181 -33.61 19.89 -7.60
N SER A 182 -34.27 18.77 -7.26
CA SER A 182 -33.66 17.45 -7.30
C SER A 182 -33.27 17.02 -8.71
N ASN A 183 -34.03 17.41 -9.74
CA ASN A 183 -33.71 17.10 -11.14
C ASN A 183 -32.56 17.97 -11.63
N MET A 184 -32.54 19.26 -11.28
CA MET A 184 -31.43 20.16 -11.63
C MET A 184 -30.11 19.69 -11.02
N ILE A 185 -30.11 19.27 -9.75
CA ILE A 185 -28.93 18.71 -9.10
C ILE A 185 -28.51 17.39 -9.75
N ALA A 186 -29.47 16.51 -10.10
CA ALA A 186 -29.16 15.26 -10.78
C ALA A 186 -28.48 15.49 -12.14
N GLU A 187 -28.92 16.48 -12.94
CA GLU A 187 -28.28 16.83 -14.21
C GLU A 187 -26.86 17.37 -14.04
N LEU A 188 -26.60 18.12 -12.97
CA LEU A 188 -25.24 18.57 -12.63
C LEU A 188 -24.36 17.40 -12.16
N LEU A 189 -24.90 16.48 -11.38
CA LEU A 189 -24.20 15.28 -10.91
C LEU A 189 -23.85 14.33 -12.05
N VAL A 190 -24.75 14.11 -13.02
CA VAL A 190 -24.45 13.29 -14.20
C VAL A 190 -23.26 13.84 -14.97
N ARG A 191 -23.16 15.17 -15.11
CA ARG A 191 -22.05 15.83 -15.80
C ARG A 191 -20.73 15.75 -15.04
N ASN A 192 -20.79 15.61 -13.72
CA ASN A 192 -19.64 15.67 -12.82
C ASN A 192 -19.46 14.37 -12.02
N ALA A 193 -19.95 13.23 -12.54
CA ALA A 193 -20.00 11.97 -11.80
C ALA A 193 -18.60 11.43 -11.42
N ASP A 194 -17.59 11.75 -12.21
CA ASP A 194 -16.17 11.44 -11.95
C ASP A 194 -15.51 12.40 -10.96
N ARG A 195 -16.08 13.60 -10.78
CA ARG A 195 -15.53 14.73 -10.02
C ARG A 195 -16.27 15.04 -8.72
N ALA A 196 -17.44 14.46 -8.48
CA ALA A 196 -18.22 14.63 -7.27
C ALA A 196 -18.32 13.32 -6.48
N VAL A 197 -18.24 13.41 -5.16
CA VAL A 197 -18.51 12.31 -4.23
C VAL A 197 -19.55 12.79 -3.24
N ILE A 198 -20.63 12.04 -3.05
CA ILE A 198 -21.69 12.43 -2.11
C ILE A 198 -21.42 11.78 -0.77
N GLU A 199 -21.34 12.61 0.27
CA GLU A 199 -21.09 12.18 1.63
C GLU A 199 -22.39 12.15 2.43
N MET A 200 -22.67 11.01 3.05
CA MET A 200 -23.88 10.77 3.83
C MET A 200 -23.50 10.34 5.24
N THR A 201 -24.00 11.03 6.26
CA THR A 201 -23.72 10.67 7.66
C THR A 201 -24.59 9.49 8.13
N GLU A 202 -24.04 8.64 8.99
CA GLU A 202 -24.78 7.51 9.59
C GLU A 202 -25.74 7.96 10.73
N ARG A 203 -25.60 9.19 11.25
CA ARG A 203 -26.30 9.65 12.46
C ARG A 203 -27.80 9.93 12.21
N GLY A 204 -28.65 9.06 12.73
CA GLY A 204 -30.08 9.28 12.94
C GLY A 204 -30.90 7.98 12.91
N GLU A 205 -32.16 8.03 13.35
CA GLU A 205 -33.17 7.07 12.90
C GLU A 205 -33.34 7.28 11.39
N LEU A 206 -32.42 6.73 10.62
CA LEU A 206 -32.46 6.76 9.17
C LEU A 206 -33.71 6.00 8.75
N ASP A 207 -34.62 6.70 8.07
CA ASP A 207 -35.67 6.03 7.33
C ASP A 207 -34.98 5.25 6.21
N GLU A 208 -34.77 3.95 6.43
CA GLU A 208 -34.12 3.03 5.48
C GLU A 208 -34.66 3.22 4.05
N ARG A 209 -35.95 3.60 3.90
CA ARG A 209 -36.59 3.85 2.60
C ARG A 209 -36.10 5.13 1.93
N LYS A 210 -35.89 6.21 2.69
CA LYS A 210 -35.39 7.49 2.15
C LYS A 210 -33.91 7.38 1.77
N PHE A 211 -33.13 6.67 2.57
CA PHE A 211 -31.73 6.40 2.26
C PHE A 211 -31.61 5.53 1.01
N ASP A 212 -32.37 4.44 0.90
CA ASP A 212 -32.41 3.60 -0.30
C ASP A 212 -32.89 4.37 -1.54
N TYR A 213 -33.82 5.30 -1.37
CA TYR A 213 -34.30 6.18 -2.43
C TYR A 213 -33.17 7.10 -2.95
N LEU A 214 -32.49 7.82 -2.05
CA LEU A 214 -31.36 8.68 -2.40
C LEU A 214 -30.23 7.88 -3.05
N ARG A 215 -29.89 6.72 -2.47
CA ARG A 215 -28.87 5.82 -3.01
C ARG A 215 -29.21 5.32 -4.40
N LYS A 216 -30.43 4.83 -4.65
CA LYS A 216 -30.83 4.37 -5.99
C LYS A 216 -30.70 5.49 -7.01
N ARG A 217 -31.11 6.71 -6.62
CA ARG A 217 -31.00 7.90 -7.47
C ARG A 217 -29.54 8.27 -7.77
N TYR A 218 -28.66 8.27 -6.78
CA TYR A 218 -27.24 8.55 -6.98
C TYR A 218 -26.52 7.45 -7.78
N ARG A 219 -26.86 6.18 -7.56
CA ARG A 219 -26.35 5.08 -8.39
C ARG A 219 -26.82 5.18 -9.84
N THR A 220 -28.04 5.63 -10.12
CA THR A 220 -28.50 5.82 -11.51
C THR A 220 -27.73 6.89 -12.28
N VAL A 221 -27.07 7.81 -11.57
CA VAL A 221 -26.22 8.86 -12.17
C VAL A 221 -24.73 8.55 -12.08
N ASN A 222 -24.36 7.34 -11.63
CA ASN A 222 -22.99 6.84 -11.52
C ASN A 222 -22.04 7.71 -10.67
N VAL A 223 -22.59 8.45 -9.69
CA VAL A 223 -21.78 9.23 -8.74
C VAL A 223 -21.36 8.35 -7.56
N ARG A 224 -20.14 8.56 -7.08
CA ARG A 224 -19.58 7.82 -5.94
C ARG A 224 -20.18 8.30 -4.62
N ILE A 225 -20.28 7.39 -3.64
CA ILE A 225 -20.89 7.64 -2.33
C ILE A 225 -19.90 7.33 -1.21
N ALA A 226 -19.82 8.23 -0.24
CA ALA A 226 -19.08 8.07 1.01
C ALA A 226 -20.04 7.98 2.19
N ILE A 227 -19.76 7.10 3.15
CA ILE A 227 -20.40 7.10 4.47
C ILE A 227 -19.51 7.83 5.46
N ASP A 228 -20.07 8.81 6.15
CA ASP A 228 -19.40 9.63 7.15
C ASP A 228 -19.76 9.23 8.59
N ASP A 229 -18.91 9.64 9.54
CA ASP A 229 -19.12 9.45 10.98
C ASP A 229 -19.17 7.95 11.40
N TYR A 230 -18.56 7.05 10.61
CA TYR A 230 -18.66 5.60 10.83
C TYR A 230 -17.90 5.18 12.09
N GLY A 231 -18.59 4.40 12.94
CA GLY A 231 -18.10 3.90 14.21
C GLY A 231 -18.69 4.59 15.45
N THR A 232 -19.65 5.49 15.29
CA THR A 232 -20.26 6.28 16.37
C THR A 232 -21.56 5.67 16.92
N GLY A 233 -21.48 4.66 17.80
CA GLY A 233 -22.58 4.18 18.67
C GLY A 233 -23.81 3.52 18.02
N TYR A 234 -24.17 3.92 16.79
CA TYR A 234 -25.26 3.40 15.97
C TYR A 234 -24.75 2.60 14.75
N SER A 235 -23.43 2.54 14.56
CA SER A 235 -22.79 1.92 13.41
C SER A 235 -22.99 0.42 13.37
N ASN A 236 -23.60 -0.07 12.30
CA ASN A 236 -23.88 -1.49 12.11
C ASN A 236 -23.30 -1.97 10.78
N VAL A 237 -22.50 -3.03 10.82
CA VAL A 237 -21.96 -3.72 9.63
C VAL A 237 -23.08 -4.09 8.64
N LYS A 238 -24.29 -4.37 9.15
CA LYS A 238 -25.48 -4.59 8.32
C LYS A 238 -25.78 -3.42 7.37
N ASN A 239 -25.57 -2.19 7.82
CA ASN A 239 -25.77 -0.97 7.02
C ASN A 239 -24.74 -0.90 5.89
N LEU A 240 -23.45 -1.08 6.19
CA LEU A 240 -22.41 -1.10 5.17
C LEU A 240 -22.63 -2.20 4.12
N LEU A 241 -23.00 -3.42 4.54
CA LEU A 241 -23.34 -4.51 3.61
C LEU A 241 -24.55 -4.18 2.73
N SER A 242 -25.52 -3.45 3.28
CA SER A 242 -26.69 -3.04 2.52
C SER A 242 -26.30 -1.95 1.52
N TYR A 243 -25.48 -0.98 1.92
CA TYR A 243 -25.19 0.25 1.18
C TYR A 243 -24.04 0.12 0.16
N MET A 244 -23.04 -0.72 0.42
CA MET A 244 -21.85 -0.92 -0.42
C MET A 244 -21.36 0.42 -1.00
N PRO A 245 -20.93 1.36 -0.14
CA PRO A 245 -20.40 2.65 -0.57
C PRO A 245 -19.02 2.49 -1.23
N ASP A 246 -18.56 3.55 -1.88
CA ASP A 246 -17.20 3.60 -2.42
C ASP A 246 -16.18 3.97 -1.33
N TYR A 247 -16.61 4.73 -0.32
CA TYR A 247 -15.76 5.21 0.77
C TYR A 247 -16.44 5.06 2.14
N VAL A 248 -15.64 4.79 3.17
CA VAL A 248 -16.05 4.83 4.58
C VAL A 248 -15.10 5.75 5.34
N LYS A 249 -15.62 6.84 5.92
CA LYS A 249 -14.88 7.74 6.79
C LYS A 249 -15.00 7.26 8.24
N ILE A 250 -13.86 6.93 8.84
CA ILE A 250 -13.75 6.46 10.22
C ILE A 250 -13.65 7.68 11.12
N ASP A 251 -14.64 7.85 12.00
CA ASP A 251 -14.79 9.04 12.82
C ASP A 251 -13.60 9.30 13.76
N ARG A 252 -13.33 10.58 13.98
CA ARG A 252 -12.29 11.09 14.88
C ARG A 252 -12.34 10.47 16.28
N SER A 253 -13.52 10.20 16.85
CA SER A 253 -13.62 9.64 18.20
C SER A 253 -12.92 8.27 18.33
N LEU A 254 -12.85 7.50 17.25
CA LEU A 254 -12.13 6.23 17.18
C LEU A 254 -10.64 6.40 16.93
N LEU A 255 -10.23 7.50 16.30
CA LEU A 255 -8.85 7.75 15.89
C LEU A 255 -8.05 8.56 16.91
N SER A 256 -8.72 9.41 17.68
CA SER A 256 -8.07 10.21 18.72
C SER A 256 -7.38 9.31 19.76
N GLU A 257 -6.08 9.56 19.98
CA GLU A 257 -5.21 8.79 20.88
C GLU A 257 -5.13 7.27 20.56
N ILE A 258 -5.40 6.86 19.32
CA ILE A 258 -5.47 5.45 18.91
C ILE A 258 -4.17 4.67 19.19
N GLN A 259 -3.02 5.32 19.09
CA GLN A 259 -1.71 4.74 19.41
C GLN A 259 -1.65 4.16 20.84
N ASN A 260 -2.39 4.74 21.78
CA ASN A 260 -2.41 4.36 23.19
C ASN A 260 -3.47 3.30 23.53
N SER A 261 -4.41 3.02 22.61
CA SER A 261 -5.55 2.15 22.85
C SER A 261 -5.54 0.92 21.94
N GLN A 262 -5.21 -0.23 22.51
CA GLN A 262 -5.27 -1.49 21.77
C GLN A 262 -6.70 -1.82 21.29
N LYS A 263 -7.73 -1.49 22.10
CA LYS A 263 -9.14 -1.71 21.73
C LYS A 263 -9.53 -0.88 20.50
N LYS A 264 -9.17 0.40 20.47
CA LYS A 264 -9.42 1.28 19.30
C LYS A 264 -8.70 0.74 18.07
N ARG A 265 -7.42 0.34 18.20
CA ARG A 265 -6.64 -0.25 17.10
C ARG A 265 -7.25 -1.53 16.53
N HIS A 266 -7.73 -2.44 17.38
CA HIS A 266 -8.39 -3.65 16.90
C HIS A 266 -9.67 -3.29 16.14
N PHE A 267 -10.54 -2.48 16.74
CA PHE A 267 -11.81 -2.11 16.11
C PHE A 267 -11.63 -1.39 14.77
N VAL A 268 -10.71 -0.42 14.70
CA VAL A 268 -10.42 0.32 13.45
C VAL A 268 -9.82 -0.61 12.40
N ARG A 269 -8.97 -1.58 12.79
CA ARG A 269 -8.43 -2.57 11.85
C ARG A 269 -9.53 -3.46 11.27
N ASP A 270 -10.45 -3.94 12.09
CA ASP A 270 -11.58 -4.76 11.63
C ASP A 270 -12.44 -3.99 10.61
N ILE A 271 -12.59 -2.66 10.79
CA ILE A 271 -13.28 -1.79 9.83
C ILE A 271 -12.50 -1.70 8.52
N ILE A 272 -11.18 -1.48 8.58
CA ILE A 272 -10.31 -1.40 7.39
C ILE A 272 -10.33 -2.72 6.61
N GLU A 273 -10.16 -3.85 7.29
CA GLU A 273 -10.22 -5.19 6.69
C GLU A 273 -11.58 -5.44 6.03
N PHE A 274 -12.69 -5.11 6.71
CA PHE A 274 -14.02 -5.19 6.14
C PHE A 274 -14.15 -4.32 4.86
N CYS A 275 -13.61 -3.10 4.87
CA CYS A 275 -13.65 -2.24 3.70
C CYS A 275 -12.90 -2.87 2.52
N HIS A 276 -11.67 -3.36 2.76
CA HIS A 276 -10.83 -4.00 1.74
C HIS A 276 -11.46 -5.24 1.14
N ASP A 277 -12.02 -6.12 1.98
CA ASP A 277 -12.70 -7.35 1.54
C ASP A 277 -13.91 -7.08 0.63
N ASN A 278 -14.47 -5.88 0.70
CA ASN A 278 -15.65 -5.46 -0.06
C ASN A 278 -15.34 -4.42 -1.15
N GLY A 279 -14.07 -4.11 -1.41
CA GLY A 279 -13.65 -3.13 -2.42
C GLY A 279 -14.00 -1.67 -2.07
N ILE A 280 -14.13 -1.36 -0.78
CA ILE A 280 -14.44 -0.04 -0.23
C ILE A 280 -13.13 0.61 0.22
N LEU A 281 -12.96 1.92 -0.02
CA LEU A 281 -11.80 2.68 0.47
C LEU A 281 -12.05 3.22 1.89
N ALA A 282 -11.15 2.91 2.81
CA ALA A 282 -11.22 3.41 4.19
C ALA A 282 -10.47 4.75 4.33
N LEU A 283 -11.14 5.75 4.89
CA LEU A 283 -10.63 7.10 5.11
C LEU A 283 -10.56 7.39 6.62
N ALA A 284 -9.38 7.74 7.13
CA ALA A 284 -9.21 8.15 8.52
C ALA A 284 -9.48 9.66 8.68
N GLU A 285 -10.52 10.02 9.44
CA GLU A 285 -10.96 11.41 9.61
C GLU A 285 -10.39 12.07 10.87
N GLY A 286 -10.10 13.37 10.77
CA GLY A 286 -9.62 14.18 11.89
C GLY A 286 -8.24 13.76 12.42
N VAL A 287 -7.32 13.27 11.58
CA VAL A 287 -5.95 13.00 12.03
C VAL A 287 -5.23 14.31 12.41
N GLU A 288 -4.80 14.44 13.67
CA GLU A 288 -4.24 15.68 14.22
C GLU A 288 -2.78 15.56 14.65
N THR A 289 -2.26 14.35 14.88
CA THR A 289 -0.87 14.13 15.30
C THR A 289 -0.13 13.13 14.42
N SER A 290 1.21 13.22 14.45
CA SER A 290 2.13 12.27 13.80
C SER A 290 1.90 10.84 14.29
N GLU A 291 1.66 10.66 15.58
CA GLU A 291 1.41 9.34 16.18
C GLU A 291 0.12 8.71 15.66
N GLU A 292 -0.93 9.50 15.51
CA GLU A 292 -2.21 9.07 14.95
C GLU A 292 -2.06 8.72 13.47
N LEU A 293 -1.38 9.59 12.70
CA LEU A 293 -1.04 9.37 11.28
C LEU A 293 -0.33 8.03 11.10
N ARG A 294 0.77 7.84 11.85
CA ARG A 294 1.56 6.61 11.80
C ARG A 294 0.71 5.40 12.18
N ALA A 295 -0.12 5.50 13.24
CA ALA A 295 -0.95 4.39 13.67
C ALA A 295 -1.93 3.94 12.58
N VAL A 296 -2.66 4.88 11.94
CA VAL A 296 -3.64 4.54 10.88
C VAL A 296 -2.98 3.99 9.62
N ILE A 297 -1.82 4.53 9.21
CA ILE A 297 -1.05 4.00 8.07
C ILE A 297 -0.62 2.56 8.31
N LEU A 298 -0.10 2.26 9.50
CA LEU A 298 0.34 0.92 9.85
C LEU A 298 -0.81 -0.10 10.01
N MET A 299 -2.04 0.37 10.17
CA MET A 299 -3.24 -0.48 10.13
C MET A 299 -3.75 -0.69 8.70
N GLY A 300 -3.15 -0.05 7.71
CA GLY A 300 -3.47 -0.22 6.29
C GLY A 300 -4.52 0.74 5.76
N ILE A 301 -4.78 1.89 6.40
CA ILE A 301 -5.73 2.89 5.87
C ILE A 301 -5.38 3.32 4.44
N ASP A 302 -6.38 3.69 3.64
CA ASP A 302 -6.20 4.10 2.25
C ASP A 302 -6.06 5.62 2.10
N LEU A 303 -6.93 6.37 2.79
CA LEU A 303 -7.02 7.82 2.71
C LEU A 303 -6.97 8.46 4.09
N ILE A 304 -6.46 9.69 4.17
CA ILE A 304 -6.25 10.41 5.43
C ILE A 304 -6.70 11.85 5.29
N GLN A 305 -7.50 12.32 6.24
CA GLN A 305 -7.93 13.70 6.35
C GLN A 305 -7.78 14.19 7.79
N GLY A 306 -7.30 15.41 7.98
CA GLY A 306 -7.23 16.03 9.30
C GLY A 306 -6.32 17.25 9.32
N PHE A 307 -6.25 17.94 10.46
CA PHE A 307 -5.43 19.15 10.56
C PHE A 307 -3.94 18.86 10.46
N TYR A 308 -3.50 17.62 10.69
CA TYR A 308 -2.12 17.22 10.46
C TYR A 308 -1.79 17.28 8.96
N THR A 309 -2.62 16.70 8.10
CA THR A 309 -2.39 16.65 6.64
C THR A 309 -2.76 17.95 5.92
N GLY A 310 -3.75 18.70 6.43
CA GLY A 310 -4.09 20.03 5.90
C GLY A 310 -5.36 20.60 6.51
N ARG A 311 -5.38 21.93 6.73
CA ARG A 311 -6.58 22.64 7.22
C ARG A 311 -7.50 23.05 6.05
N PRO A 312 -8.81 23.21 6.30
CA PRO A 312 -9.73 23.75 5.30
C PRO A 312 -9.35 25.17 4.89
N VAL A 313 -9.20 25.42 3.58
CA VAL A 313 -8.81 26.72 3.00
C VAL A 313 -9.75 27.13 1.86
N PRO A 314 -9.94 28.43 1.58
CA PRO A 314 -10.81 28.88 0.48
C PRO A 314 -10.40 28.35 -0.91
N ASP A 315 -9.10 28.19 -1.13
CA ASP A 315 -8.53 27.71 -2.39
C ASP A 315 -7.85 26.35 -2.19
N PRO A 316 -8.28 25.30 -2.93
CA PRO A 316 -7.69 23.97 -2.82
C PRO A 316 -6.18 23.98 -3.06
N VAL A 317 -5.44 23.24 -2.24
CA VAL A 317 -3.98 23.08 -2.36
C VAL A 317 -3.65 21.87 -3.22
N GLU A 318 -2.71 21.99 -4.15
CA GLU A 318 -2.25 20.86 -4.99
C GLU A 318 -1.44 19.84 -4.17
N THR A 319 -0.62 20.34 -3.24
CA THR A 319 0.29 19.54 -2.41
C THR A 319 0.16 19.90 -0.93
N ILE A 320 0.52 18.96 -0.07
CA ILE A 320 0.65 19.17 1.37
C ILE A 320 2.13 19.38 1.75
N ASN A 321 2.42 19.61 3.02
CA ASN A 321 3.80 19.79 3.51
C ASN A 321 4.68 18.56 3.17
N ASP A 322 5.82 18.81 2.50
CA ASP A 322 6.77 17.78 2.07
C ASP A 322 7.30 16.90 3.22
N GLU A 323 7.44 17.44 4.44
CA GLU A 323 7.86 16.67 5.61
C GLU A 323 6.83 15.59 5.96
N ILE A 324 5.54 15.92 5.83
CA ILE A 324 4.42 15.01 6.08
C ILE A 324 4.34 13.97 4.96
N VAL A 325 4.57 14.36 3.70
CA VAL A 325 4.67 13.42 2.58
C VAL A 325 5.79 12.40 2.82
N ALA A 326 6.96 12.87 3.26
CA ALA A 326 8.08 12.00 3.59
C ALA A 326 7.79 11.07 4.77
N GLU A 327 7.04 11.53 5.77
CA GLU A 327 6.58 10.72 6.89
C GLU A 327 5.59 9.62 6.45
N ILE A 328 4.60 9.97 5.62
CA ILE A 328 3.63 9.01 5.06
C ILE A 328 4.37 7.89 4.31
N ARG A 329 5.30 8.26 3.41
CA ARG A 329 6.10 7.30 2.62
C ARG A 329 6.95 6.39 3.51
N ARG A 330 7.52 6.94 4.59
CA ARG A 330 8.30 6.16 5.56
C ARG A 330 7.42 5.16 6.31
N CYS A 331 6.28 5.61 6.82
CA CYS A 331 5.33 4.74 7.51
C CYS A 331 4.79 3.64 6.57
N ARG A 332 4.55 3.97 5.29
CA ARG A 332 4.13 3.00 4.28
C ARG A 332 5.23 1.99 3.97
N ALA A 333 6.49 2.42 3.87
CA ALA A 333 7.63 1.52 3.73
C ALA A 333 7.74 0.57 4.93
N GLU A 334 7.59 1.07 6.17
CA GLU A 334 7.59 0.24 7.38
C GLU A 334 6.47 -0.81 7.40
N LEU A 335 5.29 -0.50 6.85
CA LEU A 335 4.20 -1.44 6.67
C LEU A 335 4.55 -2.52 5.65
N THR A 336 5.11 -2.13 4.50
CA THR A 336 5.53 -3.05 3.42
C THR A 336 6.69 -3.95 3.87
N ASP A 337 7.60 -3.41 4.68
CA ASP A 337 8.77 -4.13 5.21
C ASP A 337 8.42 -5.07 6.39
N GLY A 338 7.16 -5.13 6.83
CA GLY A 338 6.70 -6.02 7.92
C GLY A 338 7.25 -5.67 9.32
N ILE A 339 7.79 -4.45 9.50
CA ILE A 339 8.49 -4.04 10.72
C ILE A 339 7.51 -3.67 11.84
N ALA A 340 6.29 -3.22 11.53
CA ALA A 340 5.37 -2.68 12.52
C ALA A 340 4.19 -3.59 12.95
N SER A 341 4.05 -4.77 12.34
CA SER A 341 3.19 -5.82 12.87
C SER A 341 3.75 -6.36 14.19
N LYS A 342 2.90 -6.86 15.09
CA LYS A 342 3.35 -7.49 16.34
C LYS A 342 4.44 -8.53 16.01
N GLN A 343 5.63 -8.37 16.59
CA GLN A 343 6.78 -9.22 16.34
C GLN A 343 7.01 -10.17 17.51
N TYR A 344 7.31 -11.43 17.20
CA TYR A 344 7.81 -12.38 18.19
C TYR A 344 9.32 -12.28 18.27
N VAL A 345 9.87 -11.87 19.40
CA VAL A 345 11.32 -11.78 19.59
C VAL A 345 11.83 -13.12 20.12
N ALA A 346 12.62 -13.82 19.31
CA ALA A 346 13.18 -15.11 19.68
C ALA A 346 14.37 -14.94 20.63
N SER A 347 14.42 -15.80 21.65
CA SER A 347 15.51 -15.85 22.63
C SER A 347 16.62 -16.82 22.20
N ALA A 348 17.82 -16.63 22.73
CA ALA A 348 18.94 -17.54 22.49
C ALA A 348 18.59 -18.98 22.93
N GLY A 349 18.77 -19.95 22.03
CA GLY A 349 18.47 -21.37 22.24
C GLY A 349 17.00 -21.75 22.09
N GLU A 350 16.12 -20.80 21.79
CA GLU A 350 14.68 -21.04 21.68
C GLU A 350 14.32 -21.82 20.41
N ARG A 351 13.29 -22.66 20.53
CA ARG A 351 12.57 -23.27 19.39
C ARG A 351 11.19 -22.64 19.26
N VAL A 352 11.07 -21.69 18.34
CA VAL A 352 9.86 -20.92 18.04
C VAL A 352 8.96 -21.75 17.11
N LEU A 353 7.70 -21.94 17.50
CA LEU A 353 6.69 -22.63 16.68
C LEU A 353 5.86 -21.59 15.91
N LEU A 354 5.86 -21.65 14.58
CA LEU A 354 5.18 -20.66 13.73
C LEU A 354 3.67 -20.62 14.00
N GLU A 355 3.02 -21.75 14.26
CA GLU A 355 1.59 -21.82 14.57
C GLU A 355 1.26 -21.14 15.91
N LYS A 356 2.21 -21.14 16.86
CA LYS A 356 2.06 -20.38 18.11
C LYS A 356 2.19 -18.88 17.84
N VAL A 357 3.21 -18.48 17.08
CA VAL A 357 3.43 -17.06 16.70
C VAL A 357 2.22 -16.50 15.96
N LEU A 358 1.64 -17.27 15.04
CA LEU A 358 0.44 -16.88 14.30
C LEU A 358 -0.78 -16.72 15.24
N ARG A 359 -1.02 -17.69 16.14
CA ARG A 359 -2.09 -17.60 17.15
C ARG A 359 -1.93 -16.43 18.10
N ASP A 360 -0.68 -16.05 18.39
CA ASP A 360 -0.37 -14.88 19.20
C ASP A 360 -0.57 -13.56 18.41
N GLY A 361 -0.99 -13.62 17.14
CA GLY A 361 -1.26 -12.45 16.29
C GLY A 361 0.00 -11.72 15.85
N CYS A 362 1.14 -12.40 15.83
CA CYS A 362 2.39 -11.86 15.35
C CYS A 362 2.54 -12.14 13.85
N ALA A 363 3.00 -11.16 13.07
CA ALA A 363 3.25 -11.35 11.63
C ALA A 363 4.73 -11.61 11.30
N SER A 364 5.62 -11.54 12.28
CA SER A 364 7.04 -11.84 12.08
C SER A 364 7.72 -12.40 13.32
N VAL A 365 8.82 -13.12 13.10
CA VAL A 365 9.77 -13.59 14.11
C VAL A 365 11.06 -12.80 13.97
N LEU A 366 11.45 -12.04 14.99
CA LEU A 366 12.72 -11.33 15.05
C LEU A 366 13.78 -12.22 15.74
N VAL A 367 14.85 -12.53 15.02
CA VAL A 367 15.99 -13.33 15.46
C VAL A 367 17.21 -12.45 15.64
N GLY A 368 17.91 -12.59 16.77
CA GLY A 368 19.23 -11.99 17.00
C GLY A 368 19.27 -10.84 18.00
N LYS A 369 18.11 -10.31 18.41
CA LYS A 369 18.03 -9.33 19.50
C LYS A 369 18.42 -9.98 20.83
N ASP A 370 19.40 -9.41 21.52
CA ASP A 370 19.92 -9.91 22.81
C ASP A 370 20.48 -11.35 22.75
N ILE A 371 20.86 -11.83 21.55
CA ILE A 371 21.47 -13.15 21.36
C ILE A 371 22.99 -12.99 21.28
N PRO A 372 23.77 -13.69 22.13
CA PRO A 372 25.23 -13.63 22.08
C PRO A 372 25.76 -14.20 20.75
N LYS A 373 26.94 -13.72 20.34
CA LYS A 373 27.64 -14.23 19.16
C LYS A 373 27.82 -15.76 19.23
N GLY A 374 27.48 -16.46 18.16
CA GLY A 374 27.44 -17.92 18.07
C GLY A 374 26.16 -18.55 18.60
N GLY A 375 25.21 -17.75 19.10
CA GLY A 375 23.91 -18.22 19.56
C GLY A 375 23.09 -18.88 18.45
N LYS A 376 22.13 -19.71 18.86
CA LYS A 376 21.29 -20.48 17.95
C LYS A 376 19.82 -20.20 18.21
N VAL A 377 19.01 -20.13 17.17
CA VAL A 377 17.54 -20.07 17.25
C VAL A 377 16.96 -21.05 16.26
N THR A 378 15.91 -21.76 16.65
CA THR A 378 15.15 -22.62 15.74
C THR A 378 13.78 -22.00 15.48
N VAL A 379 13.41 -21.87 14.21
CA VAL A 379 12.06 -21.55 13.77
C VAL A 379 11.51 -22.81 13.12
N ALA A 380 10.46 -23.37 13.72
CA ALA A 380 9.86 -24.63 13.31
C ALA A 380 8.39 -24.43 12.93
N GLY A 381 7.95 -25.17 11.92
CA GLY A 381 6.56 -25.19 11.49
C GLY A 381 6.13 -26.59 11.04
N THR A 382 5.10 -26.62 10.21
CA THR A 382 4.57 -27.83 9.57
C THR A 382 4.63 -27.66 8.05
N PRO A 383 5.24 -28.57 7.27
CA PRO A 383 5.50 -28.32 5.84
C PRO A 383 4.24 -28.13 5.00
N GLN A 384 3.14 -28.76 5.41
CA GLN A 384 1.85 -28.68 4.72
C GLN A 384 1.02 -27.45 5.12
N ASN A 385 1.47 -26.67 6.11
CA ASN A 385 0.70 -25.57 6.65
C ASN A 385 1.36 -24.24 6.28
N GLU A 386 0.76 -23.55 5.32
CA GLU A 386 1.19 -22.21 4.92
C GLU A 386 1.08 -21.23 6.10
N THR A 387 2.18 -20.54 6.39
CA THR A 387 2.26 -19.55 7.46
C THR A 387 2.76 -18.23 6.90
N ALA A 388 1.88 -17.23 6.92
CA ALA A 388 2.19 -15.87 6.50
C ALA A 388 2.94 -15.11 7.62
N ILE A 389 4.14 -15.60 7.94
CA ILE A 389 5.04 -15.04 8.97
C ILE A 389 6.40 -14.80 8.34
N ALA A 390 6.90 -13.57 8.41
CA ALA A 390 8.26 -13.27 7.99
C ALA A 390 9.28 -13.60 9.10
N VAL A 391 10.48 -14.06 8.72
CA VAL A 391 11.61 -14.23 9.65
C VAL A 391 12.61 -13.11 9.42
N LEU A 392 12.77 -12.25 10.42
CA LEU A 392 13.65 -11.09 10.36
C LEU A 392 14.90 -11.34 11.21
N VAL A 393 16.09 -11.14 10.65
CA VAL A 393 17.35 -11.23 11.40
C VAL A 393 17.86 -9.82 11.71
N SER A 394 18.16 -9.56 12.98
CA SER A 394 18.61 -8.25 13.43
C SER A 394 20.01 -7.90 12.93
N LYS A 395 20.32 -6.59 12.91
CA LYS A 395 21.68 -6.09 12.65
C LYS A 395 22.68 -6.75 13.59
N GLU A 396 23.88 -7.00 13.09
CA GLU A 396 25.03 -7.54 13.85
C GLU A 396 24.83 -8.96 14.42
N PHE A 397 23.69 -9.62 14.16
CA PHE A 397 23.52 -11.00 14.56
C PHE A 397 24.57 -11.88 13.86
N SER A 398 25.35 -12.61 14.65
CA SER A 398 26.34 -13.56 14.16
C SER A 398 26.08 -14.89 14.87
N GLY A 399 25.48 -15.86 14.17
CA GLY A 399 24.96 -17.07 14.80
C GLY A 399 24.29 -18.04 13.84
N THR A 400 23.58 -19.03 14.39
CA THR A 400 22.87 -20.05 13.61
C THR A 400 21.36 -19.85 13.68
N LEU A 401 20.71 -19.73 12.52
CA LEU A 401 19.26 -19.80 12.40
C LEU A 401 18.91 -21.18 11.82
N ILE A 402 18.20 -21.99 12.59
CA ILE A 402 17.72 -23.30 12.15
C ILE A 402 16.29 -23.12 11.66
N ILE A 403 16.03 -23.50 10.41
CA ILE A 403 14.68 -23.53 9.84
C ILE A 403 14.28 -25.00 9.72
N GLU A 404 13.20 -25.38 10.41
CA GLU A 404 12.76 -26.76 10.54
C GLU A 404 11.33 -26.93 10.01
N ASN A 405 11.15 -27.66 8.92
CA ASN A 405 9.83 -28.05 8.41
C ASN A 405 8.86 -26.88 8.18
N VAL A 406 9.35 -25.71 7.75
CA VAL A 406 8.52 -24.51 7.60
C VAL A 406 7.85 -24.45 6.23
N ASN A 407 6.72 -23.76 6.16
CA ASN A 407 6.13 -23.32 4.90
C ASN A 407 5.74 -21.85 5.05
N LEU A 408 6.66 -20.98 4.63
CA LEU A 408 6.54 -19.53 4.77
C LEU A 408 5.94 -18.93 3.51
N VAL A 409 4.91 -18.11 3.68
CA VAL A 409 4.28 -17.37 2.58
C VAL A 409 4.62 -15.89 2.72
N SER A 410 5.02 -15.28 1.61
CA SER A 410 5.29 -13.86 1.52
C SER A 410 4.04 -13.03 1.82
N LEU A 411 4.24 -11.96 2.59
CA LEU A 411 3.24 -10.92 2.79
C LEU A 411 3.56 -9.77 1.83
N LYS A 412 2.67 -9.49 0.87
CA LYS A 412 2.78 -8.32 -0.04
C LYS A 412 4.16 -8.21 -0.73
N ASN A 413 4.66 -9.32 -1.27
CA ASN A 413 5.91 -9.40 -2.06
C ASN A 413 7.19 -9.14 -1.23
N ALA A 414 7.12 -9.33 0.09
CA ALA A 414 8.27 -9.26 0.98
C ALA A 414 9.08 -10.59 1.00
N PRO A 415 10.36 -10.55 1.40
CA PRO A 415 11.16 -11.76 1.60
C PRO A 415 10.58 -12.63 2.72
N CYS A 416 10.58 -13.96 2.58
CA CYS A 416 10.20 -14.86 3.66
C CYS A 416 11.22 -14.83 4.81
N ILE A 417 12.50 -14.70 4.48
CA ILE A 417 13.57 -14.44 5.46
C ILE A 417 14.33 -13.19 5.03
N SER A 418 14.51 -12.24 5.93
CA SER A 418 15.27 -11.02 5.66
C SER A 418 16.41 -10.83 6.65
N LEU A 419 17.64 -10.86 6.14
CA LEU A 419 18.82 -10.48 6.90
C LEU A 419 18.94 -8.95 6.95
N ALA A 420 19.51 -8.45 8.03
CA ALA A 420 19.91 -7.04 8.15
C ALA A 420 21.39 -6.86 7.83
N ASP A 421 21.78 -5.65 7.43
CA ASP A 421 23.18 -5.30 7.21
C ASP A 421 24.04 -5.60 8.44
N GLY A 422 25.24 -6.14 8.21
CA GLY A 422 26.20 -6.51 9.25
C GLY A 422 25.93 -7.86 9.93
N SER A 423 24.87 -8.58 9.55
CA SER A 423 24.62 -9.94 10.08
C SER A 423 25.49 -11.00 9.38
N ASP A 424 25.94 -12.02 10.13
CA ASP A 424 26.66 -13.19 9.64
C ASP A 424 25.92 -14.46 10.08
N VAL A 425 25.11 -15.01 9.17
CA VAL A 425 24.09 -16.01 9.49
C VAL A 425 24.47 -17.35 8.89
N LYS A 426 24.56 -18.37 9.75
CA LYS A 426 24.53 -19.76 9.33
C LYS A 426 23.09 -20.26 9.32
N LEU A 427 22.50 -20.39 8.14
CA LEU A 427 21.14 -20.87 7.95
C LEU A 427 21.16 -22.41 7.83
N GLN A 428 20.75 -23.10 8.89
CA GLN A 428 20.70 -24.55 8.91
C GLN A 428 19.30 -25.06 8.54
N ILE A 429 19.19 -25.71 7.39
CA ILE A 429 17.94 -26.29 6.89
C ILE A 429 17.75 -27.70 7.45
N ALA A 430 16.60 -27.94 8.07
CA ALA A 430 16.18 -29.22 8.61
C ALA A 430 14.78 -29.59 8.10
N GLY A 431 14.61 -30.82 7.61
CA GLY A 431 13.32 -31.27 7.06
C GLY A 431 12.98 -30.63 5.71
N GLU A 432 11.70 -30.46 5.40
CA GLU A 432 11.24 -29.89 4.13
C GLU A 432 10.78 -28.45 4.34
N CYS A 433 11.44 -27.48 3.70
CA CYS A 433 11.16 -26.06 3.89
C CYS A 433 10.68 -25.40 2.59
N HIS A 434 9.50 -24.80 2.64
CA HIS A 434 8.89 -24.09 1.51
C HIS A 434 8.92 -22.58 1.73
N PHE A 435 9.23 -21.84 0.67
CA PHE A 435 9.17 -20.38 0.63
C PHE A 435 8.34 -19.95 -0.59
N MET A 436 7.16 -19.38 -0.33
CA MET A 436 6.15 -19.08 -1.33
C MET A 436 6.04 -17.56 -1.53
N GLY A 437 6.19 -17.09 -2.76
CA GLY A 437 6.10 -15.67 -3.14
C GLY A 437 7.26 -14.79 -2.68
N GLY A 438 8.23 -15.30 -1.92
CA GLY A 438 9.34 -14.52 -1.39
C GLY A 438 10.58 -15.35 -1.12
N GLY A 439 11.75 -14.81 -1.49
CA GLY A 439 13.03 -15.45 -1.25
C GLY A 439 13.66 -15.13 0.11
N ILE A 440 14.98 -15.32 0.17
CA ILE A 440 15.84 -15.03 1.32
C ILE A 440 16.72 -13.83 0.97
N LYS A 441 16.47 -12.70 1.65
CA LYS A 441 17.18 -11.44 1.44
C LYS A 441 18.51 -11.41 2.21
N VAL A 442 19.58 -11.10 1.50
CA VAL A 442 20.98 -11.00 1.94
C VAL A 442 21.51 -9.64 1.48
N PRO A 443 21.40 -8.59 2.30
CA PRO A 443 21.84 -7.26 1.90
C PRO A 443 23.37 -7.16 1.80
N ARG A 444 23.87 -6.11 1.14
CA ARG A 444 25.29 -5.93 0.76
C ARG A 444 26.30 -6.22 1.87
N LYS A 445 26.01 -5.84 3.13
CA LYS A 445 26.96 -6.03 4.25
C LYS A 445 26.67 -7.29 5.08
N ALA A 446 25.81 -8.17 4.61
CA ALA A 446 25.51 -9.43 5.29
C ALA A 446 26.32 -10.60 4.70
N ARG A 447 26.42 -11.67 5.47
CA ARG A 447 26.93 -12.97 5.02
C ARG A 447 25.90 -14.04 5.35
N LEU A 448 25.56 -14.86 4.37
CA LEU A 448 24.69 -16.02 4.50
C LEU A 448 25.48 -17.30 4.16
N GLU A 449 25.54 -18.24 5.11
CA GLU A 449 26.03 -19.59 4.88
C GLU A 449 24.88 -20.59 5.06
N VAL A 450 24.40 -21.17 3.96
CA VAL A 450 23.35 -22.20 3.99
C VAL A 450 23.98 -23.57 4.21
N VAL A 451 23.51 -24.29 5.22
CA VAL A 451 23.99 -25.64 5.59
C VAL A 451 22.82 -26.56 5.91
N GLY A 452 23.11 -27.84 6.12
CA GLY A 452 22.15 -28.80 6.64
C GLY A 452 21.82 -29.91 5.64
N LYS A 453 20.75 -30.66 5.96
CA LYS A 453 20.37 -31.89 5.25
C LYS A 453 18.90 -31.91 4.81
N GLY A 454 18.13 -30.85 5.10
CA GLY A 454 16.73 -30.73 4.69
C GLY A 454 16.56 -30.13 3.30
N ALA A 455 15.42 -30.32 2.63
CA ALA A 455 15.16 -29.77 1.30
C ALA A 455 14.61 -28.32 1.36
N VAL A 456 14.90 -27.53 0.33
CA VAL A 456 14.30 -26.20 0.13
C VAL A 456 13.53 -26.18 -1.19
N VAL A 457 12.29 -25.70 -1.13
CA VAL A 457 11.42 -25.47 -2.30
C VAL A 457 11.02 -24.00 -2.29
N MET A 458 11.29 -23.29 -3.38
CA MET A 458 10.89 -21.90 -3.56
C MET A 458 9.99 -21.76 -4.78
N HIS A 459 8.84 -21.10 -4.61
CA HIS A 459 7.95 -20.70 -5.70
C HIS A 459 7.84 -19.18 -5.71
N LEU A 460 8.30 -18.55 -6.80
CA LEU A 460 8.49 -17.11 -6.91
C LEU A 460 7.71 -16.56 -8.11
N ASP A 461 6.44 -16.24 -7.90
CA ASP A 461 5.51 -15.77 -8.94
C ASP A 461 5.20 -14.27 -8.77
N ASP A 462 6.14 -13.43 -9.20
CA ASP A 462 6.01 -11.96 -9.14
C ASP A 462 6.75 -11.31 -10.32
N SER A 463 6.40 -10.07 -10.66
CA SER A 463 7.06 -9.31 -11.73
C SER A 463 8.57 -9.25 -11.53
N ASP A 464 9.00 -8.93 -10.31
CA ASP A 464 10.40 -8.95 -9.91
C ASP A 464 10.62 -10.00 -8.82
N TYR A 465 11.62 -10.87 -8.97
CA TYR A 465 11.87 -11.92 -7.99
C TYR A 465 13.36 -12.16 -7.69
N PHE A 466 13.63 -12.68 -6.49
CA PHE A 466 14.91 -13.29 -6.17
C PHE A 466 14.74 -14.50 -5.23
N GLY A 467 15.56 -15.54 -5.40
CA GLY A 467 15.55 -16.71 -4.52
C GLY A 467 16.45 -16.54 -3.31
N PHE A 468 17.77 -16.51 -3.51
CA PHE A 468 18.75 -16.19 -2.48
C PHE A 468 19.55 -14.96 -2.90
N GLY A 469 19.48 -13.86 -2.15
CA GLY A 469 20.28 -12.67 -2.43
C GLY A 469 19.49 -11.38 -2.26
N ASN A 470 19.30 -10.56 -3.29
CA ASN A 470 18.64 -9.27 -3.09
C ASN A 470 17.83 -8.82 -4.31
N ASP A 471 17.03 -7.77 -4.12
CA ASP A 471 16.18 -7.19 -5.15
C ASP A 471 16.98 -6.65 -6.37
N MET A 472 16.25 -6.37 -7.45
CA MET A 472 16.86 -5.99 -8.74
C MET A 472 17.58 -4.63 -8.68
N GLY A 473 17.22 -3.77 -7.73
CA GLY A 473 17.83 -2.45 -7.52
C GLY A 473 19.04 -2.47 -6.58
N SER A 474 19.34 -3.60 -5.95
CA SER A 474 20.26 -3.68 -4.81
C SER A 474 21.40 -4.67 -5.03
N GLN A 475 22.43 -4.53 -4.20
CA GLN A 475 23.56 -5.47 -4.14
C GLN A 475 23.30 -6.55 -3.09
N ASN A 476 23.73 -7.79 -3.35
CA ASN A 476 23.76 -8.85 -2.34
C ASN A 476 25.05 -8.82 -1.50
N GLY A 477 24.97 -9.40 -0.31
CA GLY A 477 26.13 -9.76 0.52
C GLY A 477 26.75 -11.09 0.08
N ASP A 478 27.60 -11.67 0.93
CA ASP A 478 28.23 -12.98 0.62
C ASP A 478 27.20 -14.11 0.75
N ILE A 479 27.09 -14.96 -0.28
CA ILE A 479 26.19 -16.12 -0.33
C ILE A 479 27.05 -17.38 -0.48
N ILE A 480 26.99 -18.26 0.53
CA ILE A 480 27.79 -19.47 0.60
C ILE A 480 26.84 -20.66 0.82
N MET A 481 26.81 -21.60 -0.12
CA MET A 481 25.93 -22.77 -0.08
C MET A 481 26.76 -24.02 0.20
N SER A 482 26.64 -24.58 1.40
CA SER A 482 27.43 -25.72 1.89
C SER A 482 26.51 -26.75 2.56
N HIS A 483 25.54 -27.28 1.81
CA HIS A 483 24.53 -28.22 2.27
C HIS A 483 24.58 -29.55 1.51
N ASP A 484 23.98 -30.60 2.08
CA ASP A 484 23.94 -31.95 1.49
C ASP A 484 22.58 -32.27 0.84
N CYS A 485 21.70 -31.29 0.73
CA CYS A 485 20.32 -31.45 0.29
C CYS A 485 20.02 -30.90 -1.12
N MET A 486 18.75 -31.02 -1.53
CA MET A 486 18.20 -30.42 -2.74
C MET A 486 17.64 -29.02 -2.45
N ILE A 487 17.98 -28.05 -3.30
CA ILE A 487 17.31 -26.76 -3.45
C ILE A 487 16.60 -26.72 -4.79
N TYR A 488 15.28 -26.54 -4.75
CA TYR A 488 14.43 -26.32 -5.91
C TYR A 488 13.93 -24.87 -5.92
N ILE A 489 14.15 -24.16 -7.01
CA ILE A 489 13.64 -22.80 -7.22
C ILE A 489 12.84 -22.80 -8.51
N GLU A 490 11.56 -22.47 -8.42
CA GLU A 490 10.68 -22.21 -9.55
C GLU A 490 10.27 -20.74 -9.53
N ALA A 491 10.52 -20.02 -10.63
CA ALA A 491 10.24 -18.60 -10.71
C ALA A 491 9.60 -18.21 -12.05
N ASN A 492 8.64 -17.30 -11.98
CA ASN A 492 7.92 -16.76 -13.12
C ASN A 492 7.73 -15.25 -12.94
N GLY A 493 8.32 -14.45 -13.84
CA GLY A 493 8.31 -12.99 -13.68
C GLY A 493 8.86 -12.21 -14.88
N GLN A 494 8.82 -10.88 -14.83
CA GLN A 494 9.44 -10.03 -15.85
C GLN A 494 10.96 -9.97 -15.69
N SER A 495 11.47 -9.85 -14.46
CA SER A 495 12.90 -9.79 -14.19
C SER A 495 13.26 -10.54 -12.90
N GLY A 496 14.30 -11.37 -12.90
CA GLY A 496 14.69 -11.99 -11.64
C GLY A 496 15.94 -12.85 -11.64
N VAL A 497 16.39 -13.15 -10.42
CA VAL A 497 17.62 -13.89 -10.15
C VAL A 497 17.37 -15.06 -9.19
N GLY A 498 17.77 -16.28 -9.55
CA GLY A 498 17.62 -17.44 -8.66
C GLY A 498 18.52 -17.31 -7.42
N ILE A 499 19.83 -17.21 -7.63
CA ILE A 499 20.83 -16.97 -6.59
C ILE A 499 21.72 -15.78 -7.01
N GLY A 500 21.62 -14.66 -6.28
CA GLY A 500 22.36 -13.42 -6.55
C GLY A 500 21.47 -12.17 -6.45
N SER A 501 21.73 -11.16 -7.28
CA SER A 501 20.98 -9.89 -7.23
C SER A 501 21.07 -9.09 -8.54
N GLY A 502 20.29 -8.02 -8.65
CA GLY A 502 20.33 -7.17 -9.84
C GLY A 502 21.61 -6.35 -9.99
N ARG A 503 22.24 -5.91 -8.89
CA ARG A 503 23.46 -5.04 -8.91
C ARG A 503 24.71 -5.71 -8.34
N GLY A 504 24.77 -7.04 -8.35
CA GLY A 504 25.93 -7.81 -7.90
C GLY A 504 26.28 -7.59 -6.44
N GLY A 505 27.56 -7.63 -6.09
CA GLY A 505 27.99 -7.44 -4.71
C GLY A 505 28.89 -8.57 -4.21
N GLY A 506 28.51 -9.15 -3.07
CA GLY A 506 29.28 -10.19 -2.39
C GLY A 506 29.45 -11.46 -3.23
N LYS A 507 30.37 -12.31 -2.78
CA LYS A 507 30.75 -13.54 -3.49
C LYS A 507 29.60 -14.56 -3.50
N ILE A 508 29.50 -15.33 -4.58
CA ILE A 508 28.58 -16.48 -4.68
C ILE A 508 29.43 -17.75 -4.73
N GLU A 509 29.41 -18.53 -3.64
CA GLU A 509 30.13 -19.79 -3.50
C GLU A 509 29.13 -20.93 -3.29
N ILE A 510 29.14 -21.92 -4.20
CA ILE A 510 28.26 -23.08 -4.14
C ILE A 510 29.14 -24.32 -3.98
N ASN A 511 29.28 -24.80 -2.75
CA ASN A 511 30.32 -25.76 -2.35
C ASN A 511 29.88 -27.22 -2.30
N SER A 512 28.58 -27.47 -2.26
CA SER A 512 27.97 -28.80 -2.26
C SER A 512 26.45 -28.71 -2.50
N GLY A 513 25.83 -29.87 -2.74
CA GLY A 513 24.38 -30.02 -2.80
C GLY A 513 23.84 -30.23 -4.21
N LYS A 514 22.51 -30.37 -4.29
CA LYS A 514 21.78 -30.50 -5.55
C LYS A 514 20.90 -29.27 -5.77
N TYR A 515 20.93 -28.72 -6.98
CA TYR A 515 20.19 -27.51 -7.32
C TYR A 515 19.38 -27.75 -8.59
N LEU A 516 18.10 -27.41 -8.54
CA LEU A 516 17.22 -27.40 -9.71
C LEU A 516 16.54 -26.04 -9.76
N ILE A 517 16.94 -25.20 -10.72
CA ILE A 517 16.42 -23.83 -10.87
C ILE A 517 15.68 -23.75 -12.20
N SER A 518 14.38 -23.48 -12.15
CA SER A 518 13.50 -23.30 -13.30
C SER A 518 12.96 -21.87 -13.32
N GLN A 519 13.23 -21.13 -14.40
CA GLN A 519 12.88 -19.73 -14.52
C GLN A 519 12.20 -19.45 -15.85
N ARG A 520 11.11 -18.69 -15.81
CA ARG A 520 10.38 -18.21 -16.99
C ARG A 520 10.16 -16.71 -16.90
N GLY A 521 10.34 -15.99 -18.01
CA GLY A 521 10.17 -14.54 -17.94
C GLY A 521 10.72 -13.66 -19.05
N GLY A 522 10.88 -12.38 -18.74
CA GLY A 522 11.54 -11.40 -19.61
C GLY A 522 13.06 -11.49 -19.51
N TYR A 523 13.61 -11.12 -18.35
CA TYR A 523 15.04 -11.07 -18.02
C TYR A 523 15.36 -12.04 -16.88
N GLY A 524 16.16 -13.07 -17.15
CA GLY A 524 16.40 -14.13 -16.18
C GLY A 524 17.87 -14.46 -15.95
N VAL A 525 18.26 -14.60 -14.68
CA VAL A 525 19.57 -15.15 -14.30
C VAL A 525 19.39 -16.28 -13.29
N SER A 526 19.86 -17.50 -13.54
CA SER A 526 19.69 -18.58 -12.56
C SER A 526 20.65 -18.41 -11.39
N ILE A 527 21.94 -18.18 -11.68
CA ILE A 527 22.96 -17.90 -10.68
C ILE A 527 23.84 -16.75 -11.18
N GLY A 528 23.84 -15.63 -10.46
CA GLY A 528 24.69 -14.48 -10.75
C GLY A 528 23.96 -13.14 -10.70
N THR A 529 24.13 -12.30 -11.72
CA THR A 529 23.72 -10.88 -11.64
C THR A 529 23.12 -10.34 -12.94
N LEU A 530 22.30 -9.29 -12.85
CA LEU A 530 21.83 -8.59 -14.05
C LEU A 530 22.86 -7.57 -14.55
N ASN A 531 23.25 -6.60 -13.71
CA ASN A 531 23.85 -5.36 -14.21
C ASN A 531 25.33 -5.16 -13.86
N GLU A 532 25.87 -5.91 -12.90
CA GLU A 532 27.18 -5.63 -12.32
C GLU A 532 28.07 -6.88 -12.33
N PRO A 533 29.41 -6.73 -12.24
CA PRO A 533 30.31 -7.86 -12.31
C PRO A 533 30.07 -8.89 -11.22
N VAL A 534 30.32 -10.15 -11.54
CA VAL A 534 30.11 -11.27 -10.60
C VAL A 534 31.24 -12.28 -10.66
N ARG A 535 31.57 -12.84 -9.48
CA ARG A 535 32.41 -14.02 -9.34
C ARG A 535 31.62 -15.16 -8.72
N ILE A 536 31.59 -16.28 -9.41
CA ILE A 536 30.82 -17.47 -9.06
C ILE A 536 31.78 -18.66 -8.99
N ASP A 537 31.86 -19.34 -7.83
CA ASP A 537 32.63 -20.58 -7.68
C ASP A 537 31.68 -21.72 -7.30
N ILE A 538 31.58 -22.72 -8.17
CA ILE A 538 30.73 -23.90 -8.02
C ILE A 538 31.64 -25.12 -7.88
N GLN A 539 31.48 -25.87 -6.81
CA GLN A 539 32.26 -27.07 -6.58
C GLN A 539 31.47 -28.19 -5.90
N ASN A 540 31.77 -29.45 -6.21
CA ASN A 540 31.14 -30.65 -5.62
C ASN A 540 29.60 -30.64 -5.67
N CYS A 541 29.01 -30.10 -6.74
CA CYS A 541 27.56 -29.94 -6.88
C CYS A 541 26.97 -30.76 -8.03
N ASP A 542 25.67 -31.03 -7.95
CA ASP A 542 24.80 -31.44 -9.07
C ASP A 542 23.82 -30.29 -9.36
N LEU A 543 24.06 -29.55 -10.45
CA LEU A 543 23.31 -28.35 -10.81
C LEU A 543 22.53 -28.58 -12.11
N GLU A 544 21.22 -28.36 -12.08
CA GLU A 544 20.35 -28.30 -13.26
C GLU A 544 19.66 -26.94 -13.33
N THR A 545 19.76 -26.26 -14.48
CA THR A 545 19.09 -24.99 -14.75
C THR A 545 18.18 -25.12 -15.96
N LYS A 546 16.98 -24.55 -15.88
CA LYS A 546 15.98 -24.46 -16.95
C LYS A 546 15.57 -23.00 -17.09
N LEU A 547 16.08 -22.34 -18.11
CA LEU A 547 15.84 -20.92 -18.38
C LEU A 547 15.01 -20.75 -19.64
N SER A 548 13.84 -20.12 -19.53
CA SER A 548 13.02 -19.72 -20.67
C SER A 548 12.72 -18.23 -20.54
N SER A 549 13.60 -17.39 -21.07
CA SER A 549 13.47 -15.94 -20.95
C SER A 549 13.74 -15.23 -22.26
N ALA A 550 13.12 -14.07 -22.49
CA ALA A 550 13.42 -13.26 -23.69
C ALA A 550 14.92 -12.94 -23.76
N LYS A 551 15.52 -12.55 -22.62
CA LYS A 551 16.96 -12.37 -22.47
C LYS A 551 17.44 -13.02 -21.18
N GLY A 552 18.58 -13.71 -21.17
CA GLY A 552 19.02 -14.33 -19.92
C GLY A 552 20.35 -15.06 -19.92
N THR A 553 20.83 -15.39 -18.72
CA THR A 553 21.99 -16.26 -18.53
C THR A 553 21.75 -17.30 -17.45
N SER A 554 22.10 -18.57 -17.68
CA SER A 554 21.93 -19.58 -16.63
C SER A 554 22.93 -19.36 -15.49
N VAL A 555 24.23 -19.25 -15.80
CA VAL A 555 25.24 -18.88 -14.81
C VAL A 555 26.11 -17.74 -15.34
N GLY A 556 26.12 -16.60 -14.64
CA GLY A 556 26.97 -15.47 -14.98
C GLY A 556 26.29 -14.11 -14.81
N SER A 557 26.53 -13.19 -15.74
CA SER A 557 26.00 -11.82 -15.67
C SER A 557 25.29 -11.44 -16.95
N LEU A 558 24.15 -10.75 -16.87
CA LEU A 558 23.42 -10.36 -18.08
C LEU A 558 24.13 -9.25 -18.87
N HIS A 559 24.55 -8.19 -18.18
CA HIS A 559 25.09 -6.96 -18.79
C HIS A 559 26.51 -6.61 -18.37
N SER A 560 27.19 -7.47 -17.60
CA SER A 560 28.52 -7.17 -17.07
C SER A 560 29.49 -8.34 -17.13
N ARG A 561 30.71 -8.12 -16.63
CA ARG A 561 31.77 -9.15 -16.65
C ARG A 561 31.43 -10.30 -15.70
N ALA A 562 31.63 -11.53 -16.17
CA ALA A 562 31.44 -12.73 -15.36
C ALA A 562 32.75 -13.52 -15.18
N GLU A 563 33.06 -13.89 -13.94
CA GLU A 563 34.11 -14.85 -13.59
C GLU A 563 33.45 -16.10 -13.02
N ILE A 564 33.60 -17.23 -13.73
CA ILE A 564 32.88 -18.47 -13.41
C ILE A 564 33.90 -19.61 -13.26
N SER A 565 33.84 -20.32 -12.14
CA SER A 565 34.64 -21.51 -11.86
C SER A 565 33.71 -22.66 -11.53
N ILE A 566 33.81 -23.78 -12.25
CA ILE A 566 33.07 -25.02 -11.99
C ILE A 566 34.08 -26.16 -11.80
N ARG A 567 34.09 -26.76 -10.62
CA ARG A 567 35.05 -27.81 -10.25
C ARG A 567 34.35 -29.05 -9.68
N ARG A 568 34.80 -30.26 -10.03
CA ARG A 568 34.30 -31.49 -9.39
C ARG A 568 32.76 -31.59 -9.38
N SER A 569 32.09 -31.07 -10.41
CA SER A 569 30.63 -30.90 -10.42
C SER A 569 29.98 -31.47 -11.68
N SER A 570 28.68 -31.71 -11.59
CA SER A 570 27.80 -31.98 -12.72
C SER A 570 26.96 -30.72 -12.97
N PHE A 571 26.96 -30.21 -14.19
CA PHE A 571 26.14 -29.07 -14.58
C PHE A 571 25.34 -29.39 -15.85
N ARG A 572 24.01 -29.29 -15.75
CA ARG A 572 23.08 -29.43 -16.87
C ARG A 572 22.32 -28.12 -17.07
N CYS A 573 22.29 -27.63 -18.29
CA CYS A 573 21.58 -26.41 -18.65
C CYS A 573 20.62 -26.68 -19.80
N PHE A 574 19.38 -26.25 -19.63
CA PHE A 574 18.42 -26.07 -20.71
C PHE A 574 18.07 -24.59 -20.77
N ALA A 575 18.39 -23.91 -21.86
CA ALA A 575 18.13 -22.49 -21.96
C ALA A 575 17.53 -22.13 -23.32
N GLY A 576 16.54 -21.23 -23.33
CA GLY A 576 16.01 -20.70 -24.58
C GLY A 576 15.31 -19.36 -24.44
N GLY A 577 15.19 -18.67 -25.56
CA GLY A 577 14.84 -17.25 -25.56
C GLY A 577 15.07 -16.54 -26.89
N LEU A 578 15.14 -15.21 -26.84
CA LEU A 578 15.62 -14.39 -27.96
C LEU A 578 17.14 -14.24 -27.89
N THR A 579 17.67 -13.87 -26.72
CA THR A 579 19.11 -13.66 -26.52
C THR A 579 19.63 -14.33 -25.24
N VAL A 580 20.45 -15.37 -25.35
CA VAL A 580 20.77 -16.25 -24.22
C VAL A 580 22.26 -16.58 -24.10
N SER A 581 22.76 -16.66 -22.86
CA SER A 581 24.03 -17.32 -22.52
C SER A 581 23.80 -18.49 -21.57
N ALA A 582 24.43 -19.65 -21.77
CA ALA A 582 24.34 -20.71 -20.76
C ALA A 582 25.39 -20.53 -19.64
N LEU A 583 26.64 -20.27 -20.00
CA LEU A 583 27.71 -19.90 -19.07
C LEU A 583 28.39 -18.62 -19.55
N GLY A 584 28.24 -17.52 -18.82
CA GLY A 584 28.93 -16.27 -19.11
C GLY A 584 27.99 -15.07 -19.18
N THR A 585 28.07 -14.30 -20.27
CA THR A 585 27.35 -13.03 -20.38
C THR A 585 26.77 -12.77 -21.75
N VAL A 586 25.71 -11.95 -21.78
CA VAL A 586 25.04 -11.55 -23.02
C VAL A 586 25.58 -10.19 -23.49
N ASP A 587 25.42 -9.11 -22.71
CA ASP A 587 25.90 -7.77 -23.08
C ASP A 587 27.18 -7.35 -22.35
N GLY A 588 27.75 -8.22 -21.53
CA GLY A 588 28.95 -7.91 -20.76
C GLY A 588 30.21 -7.81 -21.61
N SER A 589 31.15 -6.98 -21.16
CA SER A 589 32.42 -6.75 -21.85
C SER A 589 33.33 -7.99 -21.92
N GLY A 590 33.08 -9.02 -21.11
CA GLY A 590 33.79 -10.29 -21.20
C GLY A 590 33.42 -11.35 -20.17
N ALA A 591 33.91 -12.57 -20.38
CA ALA A 591 33.69 -13.71 -19.51
C ALA A 591 34.97 -14.55 -19.33
N ASN A 592 35.28 -14.89 -18.08
CA ASN A 592 36.38 -15.78 -17.72
C ASN A 592 35.79 -17.06 -17.13
N ILE A 593 35.98 -18.19 -17.80
CA ILE A 593 35.29 -19.44 -17.48
C ILE A 593 36.32 -20.56 -17.30
N LEU A 594 36.33 -21.15 -16.11
CA LEU A 594 37.18 -22.28 -15.76
C LEU A 594 36.28 -23.48 -15.45
N VAL A 595 36.47 -24.59 -16.17
CA VAL A 595 35.80 -25.86 -15.89
C VAL A 595 36.83 -26.95 -15.68
N ASN A 596 36.88 -27.51 -14.47
CA ASN A 596 37.85 -28.52 -14.12
C ASN A 596 37.21 -29.76 -13.48
N ASN A 597 37.60 -30.96 -13.91
CA ASN A 597 37.15 -32.21 -13.29
C ASN A 597 35.61 -32.32 -13.19
N SER A 598 34.89 -31.89 -14.23
CA SER A 598 33.44 -31.69 -14.19
C SER A 598 32.76 -32.25 -15.43
N ASN A 599 31.48 -32.56 -15.31
CA ASN A 599 30.62 -32.94 -16.42
C ASN A 599 29.67 -31.78 -16.71
N VAL A 600 29.69 -31.25 -17.93
CA VAL A 600 28.83 -30.14 -18.34
C VAL A 600 28.02 -30.56 -19.56
N THR A 601 26.71 -30.35 -19.53
CA THR A 601 25.80 -30.59 -20.65
C THR A 601 24.92 -29.38 -20.85
N LEU A 602 25.01 -28.75 -22.02
CA LEU A 602 24.27 -27.54 -22.37
C LEU A 602 23.35 -27.85 -23.55
N ASP A 603 22.07 -27.54 -23.42
CA ASP A 603 21.07 -27.55 -24.49
C ASP A 603 20.47 -26.15 -24.60
N VAL A 604 20.84 -25.41 -25.65
CA VAL A 604 20.57 -23.97 -25.76
C VAL A 604 19.92 -23.63 -27.10
N ARG A 605 18.73 -23.02 -27.08
CA ARG A 605 17.96 -22.65 -28.28
C ARG A 605 17.46 -21.21 -28.21
N ALA A 606 18.05 -20.31 -28.99
CA ALA A 606 17.66 -18.90 -29.04
C ALA A 606 18.05 -18.26 -30.36
N ASP A 607 17.47 -17.11 -30.72
CA ASP A 607 17.82 -16.40 -31.96
C ASP A 607 19.29 -15.96 -31.95
N GLU A 608 19.74 -15.37 -30.84
CA GLU A 608 21.12 -15.00 -30.57
C GLU A 608 21.63 -15.72 -29.31
N LEU A 609 22.73 -16.47 -29.40
CA LEU A 609 23.27 -17.16 -28.23
C LEU A 609 24.77 -17.40 -28.25
N THR A 610 25.32 -17.49 -27.03
CA THR A 610 26.60 -18.16 -26.76
C THR A 610 26.40 -19.26 -25.72
N ALA A 611 26.80 -20.49 -26.00
CA ALA A 611 26.70 -21.53 -25.00
C ALA A 611 27.70 -21.29 -23.85
N VAL A 612 28.92 -20.86 -24.16
CA VAL A 612 29.98 -20.59 -23.18
C VAL A 612 30.78 -19.35 -23.59
N GLY A 613 30.72 -18.28 -22.80
CA GLY A 613 31.50 -17.06 -23.01
C GLY A 613 30.66 -15.79 -22.95
N ALA A 614 31.18 -14.73 -23.54
CA ALA A 614 30.51 -13.45 -23.72
C ALA A 614 30.00 -13.33 -25.16
N LEU A 615 28.70 -13.13 -25.35
CA LEU A 615 28.11 -12.98 -26.69
C LEU A 615 28.61 -11.71 -27.38
N ASN A 616 28.67 -10.60 -26.63
CA ASN A 616 29.08 -9.28 -27.11
C ASN A 616 30.42 -8.81 -26.48
N GLY A 617 31.34 -9.73 -26.16
CA GLY A 617 32.57 -9.40 -25.43
C GLY A 617 33.68 -10.44 -25.53
N THR A 618 34.81 -10.16 -24.87
CA THR A 618 35.99 -11.04 -24.91
C THR A 618 35.80 -12.27 -24.02
N SER A 619 36.27 -13.43 -24.46
CA SER A 619 36.12 -14.67 -23.69
C SER A 619 37.45 -15.35 -23.42
N GLU A 620 37.66 -15.79 -22.18
CA GLU A 620 38.78 -16.64 -21.77
C GLU A 620 38.21 -17.92 -21.14
N ILE A 621 38.43 -19.06 -21.79
CA ILE A 621 37.77 -20.33 -21.47
C ILE A 621 38.83 -21.42 -21.31
N ASP A 622 38.87 -22.04 -20.13
CA ASP A 622 39.76 -23.16 -19.82
C ASP A 622 38.94 -24.37 -19.34
N ILE A 623 38.99 -25.45 -20.12
CA ILE A 623 38.32 -26.72 -19.86
C ILE A 623 39.39 -27.78 -19.64
N SER A 624 39.42 -28.37 -18.45
CA SER A 624 40.43 -29.37 -18.10
C SER A 624 39.87 -30.58 -17.36
N LYS A 625 40.28 -31.79 -17.74
CA LYS A 625 39.85 -33.04 -17.08
C LYS A 625 38.31 -33.19 -17.03
N ALA A 626 37.60 -32.72 -18.04
CA ALA A 626 36.16 -32.57 -18.03
C ALA A 626 35.49 -33.30 -19.21
N SER A 627 34.22 -33.63 -19.06
CA SER A 627 33.35 -33.98 -20.19
C SER A 627 32.41 -32.80 -20.45
N PHE A 628 32.37 -32.31 -21.67
CA PHE A 628 31.64 -31.11 -22.04
C PHE A 628 30.81 -31.35 -23.30
N MET A 629 29.49 -31.37 -23.18
CA MET A 629 28.57 -31.58 -24.30
C MET A 629 27.72 -30.33 -24.53
N ILE A 630 27.69 -29.83 -25.77
CA ILE A 630 26.91 -28.66 -26.16
C ILE A 630 26.01 -29.05 -27.33
N ALA A 631 24.71 -28.93 -27.15
CA ALA A 631 23.73 -28.90 -28.23
C ALA A 631 23.17 -27.48 -28.30
N ALA A 632 23.37 -26.79 -29.42
CA ALA A 632 22.94 -25.40 -29.55
C ALA A 632 22.34 -25.11 -30.92
N GLY A 633 21.43 -24.14 -30.99
CA GLY A 633 21.08 -23.57 -32.29
C GLY A 633 20.17 -22.35 -32.29
N GLY A 634 20.29 -21.59 -33.37
CA GLY A 634 19.76 -20.24 -33.49
C GLY A 634 20.14 -19.59 -34.82
N VAL A 635 19.75 -18.33 -35.02
CA VAL A 635 20.18 -17.52 -36.17
C VAL A 635 21.66 -17.15 -36.00
N ASN A 636 21.99 -16.53 -34.86
CA ASN A 636 23.35 -16.17 -34.45
C ASN A 636 23.77 -17.01 -33.24
N ALA A 637 24.07 -18.28 -33.48
CA ALA A 637 24.43 -19.23 -32.43
C ALA A 637 25.91 -19.59 -32.43
N LEU A 638 26.52 -19.53 -31.25
CA LEU A 638 27.94 -19.79 -31.01
C LEU A 638 28.11 -20.80 -29.86
N ALA A 639 28.98 -21.79 -30.05
CA ALA A 639 29.32 -22.73 -28.99
C ALA A 639 30.22 -22.08 -27.93
N PHE A 640 31.21 -21.30 -28.37
CA PHE A 640 32.17 -20.61 -27.51
C PHE A 640 32.39 -19.17 -27.97
N GLY A 641 32.33 -18.21 -27.04
CA GLY A 641 32.68 -16.81 -27.29
C GLY A 641 31.60 -15.97 -27.97
N GLY A 642 32.01 -14.88 -28.61
CA GLY A 642 31.13 -13.86 -29.22
C GLY A 642 31.55 -13.45 -30.62
N ALA A 643 30.58 -13.21 -31.52
CA ALA A 643 30.82 -12.88 -32.93
C ALA A 643 31.65 -11.61 -33.08
N GLY A 644 32.83 -11.72 -33.70
CA GLY A 644 33.73 -10.57 -33.89
C GLY A 644 34.48 -10.13 -32.63
N HIS A 645 34.48 -10.92 -31.56
CA HIS A 645 35.21 -10.65 -30.32
C HIS A 645 36.30 -11.69 -30.02
N PRO A 646 37.47 -11.28 -29.49
CA PRO A 646 38.54 -12.21 -29.13
C PRO A 646 38.10 -13.29 -28.15
N THR A 647 38.37 -14.55 -28.50
CA THR A 647 38.10 -15.72 -27.65
C THR A 647 39.35 -16.60 -27.55
N SER A 648 39.81 -16.84 -26.33
CA SER A 648 40.87 -17.81 -26.02
C SER A 648 40.24 -19.07 -25.44
N LEU A 649 40.46 -20.22 -26.10
CA LEU A 649 39.93 -21.52 -25.69
C LEU A 649 41.06 -22.52 -25.46
N SER A 650 41.20 -22.97 -24.21
CA SER A 650 42.13 -24.02 -23.81
C SER A 650 41.36 -25.26 -23.39
N ILE A 651 41.65 -26.40 -24.01
CA ILE A 651 41.06 -27.70 -23.69
C ILE A 651 42.20 -28.66 -23.38
N SER A 652 42.18 -29.27 -22.18
CA SER A 652 43.23 -30.20 -21.75
C SER A 652 42.72 -31.43 -21.02
N ASN A 653 43.11 -32.62 -21.50
CA ASN A 653 42.65 -33.92 -20.97
C ASN A 653 41.11 -33.99 -20.85
N ALA A 654 40.38 -33.48 -21.82
CA ALA A 654 38.93 -33.33 -21.75
C ALA A 654 38.25 -33.84 -23.03
N ASP A 655 37.03 -34.36 -22.88
CA ASP A 655 36.20 -34.78 -24.00
C ASP A 655 35.14 -33.71 -24.26
N VAL A 656 35.20 -33.08 -25.42
CA VAL A 656 34.29 -31.99 -25.81
C VAL A 656 33.50 -32.38 -27.05
N GLY A 657 32.18 -32.38 -26.95
CA GLY A 657 31.26 -32.62 -28.07
C GLY A 657 30.37 -31.41 -28.30
N VAL A 658 30.31 -30.91 -29.53
CA VAL A 658 29.46 -29.80 -29.93
C VAL A 658 28.60 -30.20 -31.11
N GLU A 659 27.31 -29.94 -31.01
CA GLU A 659 26.32 -30.02 -32.08
C GLU A 659 25.65 -28.65 -32.21
N LEU A 660 25.94 -27.94 -33.29
CA LEU A 660 25.54 -26.56 -33.52
C LEU A 660 24.78 -26.40 -34.84
N THR A 661 23.63 -25.74 -34.79
CA THR A 661 22.88 -25.28 -35.97
C THR A 661 22.84 -23.75 -35.97
N THR A 662 23.40 -23.10 -36.99
CA THR A 662 23.63 -21.63 -36.99
C THR A 662 23.71 -21.07 -38.41
N GLU A 663 23.33 -19.81 -38.62
CA GLU A 663 23.56 -19.11 -39.91
C GLU A 663 24.95 -18.47 -40.00
N VAL A 664 25.69 -18.43 -38.89
CA VAL A 664 27.04 -17.89 -38.83
C VAL A 664 28.02 -18.83 -39.54
N GLU A 665 28.68 -18.37 -40.61
CA GLU A 665 29.55 -19.19 -41.47
C GLU A 665 30.57 -20.04 -40.71
N ASN A 666 31.12 -19.52 -39.61
CA ASN A 666 32.11 -20.22 -38.81
C ASN A 666 31.55 -20.93 -37.57
N GLY A 667 30.34 -20.61 -37.08
CA GLY A 667 29.73 -21.19 -35.86
C GLY A 667 30.61 -21.22 -34.58
N PHE A 668 31.81 -20.68 -34.69
CA PHE A 668 32.94 -20.76 -33.78
C PHE A 668 33.51 -19.35 -33.73
N CYS A 669 33.76 -18.84 -32.53
CA CYS A 669 34.26 -17.48 -32.35
C CYS A 669 35.72 -17.37 -31.95
N ALA A 670 36.53 -18.34 -32.33
CA ALA A 670 37.98 -18.19 -32.29
C ALA A 670 38.54 -18.24 -33.71
N ASP A 671 39.30 -17.21 -34.08
CA ASP A 671 40.36 -17.39 -35.08
C ASP A 671 41.15 -18.64 -34.68
N ARG A 672 41.50 -19.51 -35.64
CA ARG A 672 42.17 -20.80 -35.36
C ARG A 672 43.42 -20.67 -34.46
N GLU A 673 44.01 -19.48 -34.38
CA GLU A 673 45.15 -19.14 -33.52
C GLU A 673 44.82 -19.10 -32.00
N GLY A 674 43.56 -18.97 -31.61
CA GLY A 674 43.09 -18.86 -30.23
C GLY A 674 42.69 -20.18 -29.56
N ILE A 675 42.73 -21.31 -30.28
CA ILE A 675 42.32 -22.63 -29.78
C ILE A 675 43.55 -23.48 -29.46
N ARG A 676 43.61 -24.01 -28.24
CA ARG A 676 44.66 -24.95 -27.80
C ARG A 676 44.02 -26.22 -27.26
N ILE A 677 44.21 -27.32 -27.96
CA ILE A 677 43.69 -28.63 -27.56
C ILE A 677 44.88 -29.54 -27.21
N SER A 678 44.85 -30.15 -26.04
CA SER A 678 45.93 -31.03 -25.55
C SER A 678 45.40 -32.21 -24.74
N GLY A 679 45.30 -33.39 -25.38
CA GLY A 679 44.84 -34.62 -24.73
C GLY A 679 43.31 -34.64 -24.52
N GLY A 680 42.70 -35.77 -24.85
CA GLY A 680 41.23 -35.91 -24.93
C GLY A 680 40.75 -35.89 -26.38
N ARG A 681 39.42 -35.89 -26.58
CA ARG A 681 38.79 -35.91 -27.91
C ARG A 681 37.83 -34.75 -28.07
N CYS A 682 37.98 -33.97 -29.14
CA CYS A 682 37.08 -32.86 -29.44
C CYS A 682 36.33 -33.10 -30.76
N ILE A 683 35.01 -33.20 -30.72
CA ILE A 683 34.15 -33.38 -31.90
C ILE A 683 33.25 -32.17 -32.04
N PHE A 684 33.34 -31.49 -33.17
CA PHE A 684 32.51 -30.32 -33.48
C PHE A 684 31.69 -30.59 -34.73
N THR A 685 30.37 -30.57 -34.59
CA THR A 685 29.43 -30.69 -35.71
C THR A 685 28.68 -29.38 -35.88
N VAL A 686 28.94 -28.67 -36.98
CA VAL A 686 28.29 -27.39 -37.30
C VAL A 686 27.52 -27.55 -38.62
N ASN A 687 26.21 -27.31 -38.59
CA ASN A 687 25.33 -27.45 -39.76
C ASN A 687 25.50 -28.81 -40.49
N GLY A 688 25.64 -29.88 -39.70
CA GLY A 688 25.82 -31.26 -40.20
C GLY A 688 27.22 -31.61 -40.71
N LYS A 689 28.18 -30.68 -40.67
CA LYS A 689 29.60 -30.94 -41.00
C LYS A 689 30.38 -31.20 -39.72
N THR A 690 31.08 -32.33 -39.64
CA THR A 690 31.84 -32.73 -38.45
C THR A 690 33.33 -32.57 -38.66
N GLU A 691 33.99 -31.95 -37.69
CA GLU A 691 35.45 -31.89 -37.54
C GLU A 691 35.85 -32.56 -36.21
N GLU A 692 36.93 -33.32 -36.22
CA GLU A 692 37.48 -34.01 -35.05
C GLU A 692 38.93 -33.53 -34.82
N TYR A 693 39.27 -33.18 -33.58
CA TYR A 693 40.55 -32.62 -33.15
C TYR A 693 41.17 -33.41 -32.01
#